data_AF-A0A096LYQ8-F1
#
_entry.id   AF-A0A096LYQ8-F1
#
_cell.length_a   1.000
_cell.length_b   1.000
_cell.length_c   1.000
_cell.angle_alpha   90.00
_cell.angle_beta   90.00
_cell.angle_gamma   90.00
#
_symmetry.space_group_name_H-M   'P 1'
#
loop_
_entity.id
_entity.type
_entity.pdbx_description
1 polymer ?
#
loop_
_entity_poly.entity_id
_entity_poly.type
_entity_poly.pdbx_seq_one_letter_code
_entity_poly.pdbx_strand_id
1 'polypeptide(L)'
;MDKLLTNARIPVQLEELGSLIVGVKTETLLSLTSDKLLSALKVFAQHTPARCRPYMSVFCAPEANAIATKLWGFPEVVSWLDDVEPLLRWTPLICILPRTPLLVKNLSNTATKPWKTQQAQAIVKAVNIYTNQIKQHFLSLGTLGQGVSCQDLHQLLQADRSPSFVRKILALLRQQPGLLHTALKRCVIEELYPLQFFADLLQDLGAEIALCIPMDIIRLFPAEMMDILKKMIVASPQYFLMLTRIQQEILVDKIIQRMNMYTGPFTEEEFRSLDILAPFVADEVFVQVDRSFFAKNLDYLQRLCYSSSKMEIVARILQEPAVFGPVTNWTQDTLSVVGRFLFFLPSNVLQDLPLSLMTVGRVEKLFMSQRQWEDGDVGILCSDTNERKDVFSKQQFVLQFFLGFLKMNSLSLSPIVPTCEILRTTAPSAWTSSSFSSMSSSAFSNCLELIGQDPFLASYQRTEILKRVKKMYGPASSFSQSVIAQLGGIAVELSPEELSTLRLTERRSISALGALNTWNKRQLTALFTAVLNSTKLTPSKLDSSMLVALGHIVCGAQIAEINTFNNVEFSKAVLWLGKLNLSCSEEQMGALVGLLTNSLAFGLMSSWGTDVFIEIGALAAGLPDIVMSSLVKEQIEGISPMAMSMIPPKKFSVVFHQDQINMFTYEQAYALTPQQRAALTDVQKRAIDMVLTCWKRNIDLSAGLAQSHSPLCIILGLLMVLAIRF
;
A
#
# COMPACT_ATOMS: atom_id res chain seq x y z
N MET A 1 -25.45 9.41 -21.13
CA MET A 1 -25.81 9.38 -19.69
C MET A 1 -26.22 10.76 -19.21
N ASP A 2 -25.33 11.74 -19.03
CA ASP A 2 -25.78 13.06 -18.50
C ASP A 2 -26.78 13.80 -19.39
N LYS A 3 -26.68 13.68 -20.73
CA LYS A 3 -27.70 14.23 -21.66
C LYS A 3 -29.08 13.57 -21.52
N LEU A 4 -29.14 12.33 -21.01
CA LEU A 4 -30.39 11.63 -20.66
C LEU A 4 -30.91 12.08 -19.29
N LEU A 5 -30.03 12.55 -18.40
CA LEU A 5 -30.39 13.04 -17.06
C LEU A 5 -30.83 14.51 -17.06
N THR A 6 -30.41 15.32 -18.04
CA THR A 6 -30.76 16.75 -18.15
C THR A 6 -32.07 17.01 -18.91
N ASN A 7 -32.54 16.06 -19.72
CA ASN A 7 -33.77 16.21 -20.51
C ASN A 7 -34.81 15.18 -20.07
N ALA A 8 -35.94 15.69 -19.57
CA ALA A 8 -37.14 15.00 -19.08
C ALA A 8 -37.04 14.44 -17.65
N ARG A 9 -38.22 14.29 -17.03
CA ARG A 9 -38.49 13.93 -15.63
C ARG A 9 -37.91 12.56 -15.20
N ILE A 10 -36.58 12.45 -15.12
CA ILE A 10 -35.84 11.25 -14.72
C ILE A 10 -35.01 11.45 -13.40
N PRO A 11 -35.26 12.41 -12.49
CA PRO A 11 -34.68 12.34 -11.13
C PRO A 11 -35.21 11.19 -10.24
N VAL A 12 -36.06 10.30 -10.79
CA VAL A 12 -36.77 9.23 -10.08
C VAL A 12 -36.19 7.83 -10.37
N GLN A 13 -35.24 7.69 -11.32
CA GLN A 13 -34.80 6.38 -11.82
C GLN A 13 -33.27 6.14 -11.71
N LEU A 14 -32.57 6.73 -10.73
CA LEU A 14 -31.15 6.40 -10.47
C LEU A 14 -30.99 4.89 -10.17
N GLU A 15 -32.01 4.26 -9.59
CA GLU A 15 -32.07 2.82 -9.32
C GLU A 15 -32.17 1.98 -10.60
N GLU A 16 -32.71 2.51 -11.69
CA GLU A 16 -32.87 1.79 -12.96
C GLU A 16 -31.59 1.81 -13.82
N LEU A 17 -30.59 2.61 -13.46
CA LEU A 17 -29.33 2.70 -14.20
C LEU A 17 -28.45 1.45 -14.05
N GLY A 18 -28.71 0.60 -13.05
CA GLY A 18 -27.91 -0.59 -12.78
C GLY A 18 -26.41 -0.28 -12.75
N SER A 19 -25.60 -1.01 -13.51
CA SER A 19 -24.14 -0.80 -13.61
C SER A 19 -23.72 0.53 -14.25
N LEU A 20 -24.62 1.21 -14.98
CA LEU A 20 -24.32 2.49 -15.62
C LEU A 20 -24.24 3.65 -14.61
N ILE A 21 -24.73 3.45 -13.39
CA ILE A 21 -24.70 4.47 -12.33
C ILE A 21 -23.27 4.94 -12.01
N VAL A 22 -22.27 4.06 -12.22
CA VAL A 22 -20.83 4.33 -12.11
C VAL A 22 -20.35 5.41 -13.09
N GLY A 23 -21.05 5.63 -14.20
CA GLY A 23 -20.70 6.64 -15.19
C GLY A 23 -21.28 8.04 -14.92
N VAL A 24 -22.04 8.22 -13.83
CA VAL A 24 -22.68 9.50 -13.49
C VAL A 24 -21.64 10.49 -12.98
N LYS A 25 -21.67 11.72 -13.50
CA LYS A 25 -20.75 12.78 -13.08
C LYS A 25 -20.90 13.14 -11.61
N THR A 26 -19.77 13.41 -10.94
CA THR A 26 -19.74 13.90 -9.56
C THR A 26 -20.55 15.20 -9.40
N GLU A 27 -20.49 16.09 -10.40
CA GLU A 27 -21.29 17.31 -10.47
C GLU A 27 -22.79 17.02 -10.38
N THR A 28 -23.26 15.98 -11.08
CA THR A 28 -24.66 15.55 -11.07
C THR A 28 -25.05 14.98 -9.72
N LEU A 29 -24.18 14.18 -9.08
CA LEU A 29 -24.44 13.62 -7.74
C LEU A 29 -24.54 14.74 -6.68
N LEU A 30 -23.72 15.77 -6.82
CA LEU A 30 -23.72 16.95 -5.94
C LEU A 30 -24.96 17.84 -6.10
N SER A 31 -25.81 17.66 -7.12
CA SER A 31 -27.10 18.38 -7.22
C SER A 31 -28.29 17.65 -6.59
N LEU A 32 -28.14 16.37 -6.23
CA LEU A 32 -29.23 15.54 -5.69
C LEU A 32 -29.63 15.93 -4.25
N THR A 33 -30.85 15.64 -3.84
CA THR A 33 -31.29 15.75 -2.43
C THR A 33 -30.78 14.56 -1.61
N SER A 34 -30.80 14.65 -0.28
CA SER A 34 -30.25 13.61 0.62
C SER A 34 -30.97 12.26 0.46
N ASP A 35 -32.29 12.27 0.37
CA ASP A 35 -33.14 11.10 0.11
C ASP A 35 -32.74 10.38 -1.19
N LYS A 36 -32.54 11.13 -2.27
CA LYS A 36 -32.14 10.59 -3.58
C LYS A 36 -30.71 10.05 -3.57
N LEU A 37 -29.82 10.72 -2.84
CA LEU A 37 -28.43 10.29 -2.72
C LEU A 37 -28.31 8.99 -1.90
N LEU A 38 -29.12 8.84 -0.85
CA LEU A 38 -29.22 7.61 -0.05
C LEU A 38 -29.78 6.44 -0.87
N SER A 39 -30.85 6.67 -1.65
CA SER A 39 -31.38 5.66 -2.58
C SER A 39 -30.32 5.24 -3.60
N ALA A 40 -29.63 6.21 -4.22
CA ALA A 40 -28.56 5.91 -5.16
C ALA A 40 -27.42 5.09 -4.54
N LEU A 41 -27.06 5.34 -3.28
CA LEU A 41 -25.99 4.60 -2.59
C LEU A 41 -26.25 3.11 -2.48
N LYS A 42 -27.51 2.71 -2.26
CA LYS A 42 -27.90 1.29 -2.23
C LYS A 42 -27.61 0.60 -3.56
N VAL A 43 -27.84 1.30 -4.66
CA VAL A 43 -27.59 0.82 -6.04
C VAL A 43 -26.09 0.77 -6.34
N PHE A 44 -25.33 1.78 -5.91
CA PHE A 44 -23.88 1.82 -6.07
C PHE A 44 -23.20 0.66 -5.34
N ALA A 45 -23.59 0.37 -4.09
CA ALA A 45 -23.03 -0.75 -3.33
C ALA A 45 -23.21 -2.10 -4.04
N GLN A 46 -24.32 -2.29 -4.76
CA GLN A 46 -24.60 -3.49 -5.55
C GLN A 46 -23.76 -3.58 -6.84
N HIS A 47 -23.31 -2.46 -7.39
CA HIS A 47 -22.64 -2.38 -8.70
C HIS A 47 -21.21 -1.80 -8.59
N THR A 48 -20.47 -2.24 -7.57
CA THR A 48 -19.12 -1.75 -7.27
C THR A 48 -18.17 -1.97 -8.45
N PRO A 49 -17.63 -0.92 -9.09
CA PRO A 49 -16.79 -1.06 -10.27
C PRO A 49 -15.36 -1.50 -9.93
N ALA A 50 -14.83 -2.43 -10.72
CA ALA A 50 -13.42 -2.84 -10.69
C ALA A 50 -12.42 -1.71 -11.04
N ARG A 51 -12.89 -0.59 -11.60
CA ARG A 51 -12.07 0.52 -12.13
C ARG A 51 -11.50 1.48 -11.08
N CYS A 52 -11.82 1.30 -9.80
CA CYS A 52 -11.33 2.12 -8.68
C CYS A 52 -10.15 1.49 -7.92
N ARG A 53 -9.35 0.60 -8.54
CA ARG A 53 -8.13 0.07 -7.90
C ARG A 53 -7.04 1.15 -7.87
N PRO A 54 -6.41 1.37 -6.69
CA PRO A 54 -5.96 0.32 -5.76
C PRO A 54 -6.69 0.21 -4.40
N TYR A 55 -7.82 0.90 -4.15
CA TYR A 55 -8.35 1.06 -2.77
C TYR A 55 -9.67 0.36 -2.41
N MET A 56 -10.17 -0.60 -3.21
CA MET A 56 -11.43 -1.35 -2.91
C MET A 56 -12.59 -0.43 -2.47
N SER A 57 -12.76 0.74 -3.12
CA SER A 57 -13.87 1.65 -2.89
C SER A 57 -14.95 1.51 -3.96
N VAL A 58 -16.22 1.68 -3.58
CA VAL A 58 -17.39 1.70 -4.49
C VAL A 58 -17.30 2.85 -5.50
N PHE A 59 -16.58 3.91 -5.14
CA PHE A 59 -16.45 5.15 -5.92
C PHE A 59 -14.98 5.55 -6.08
N CYS A 60 -14.69 6.42 -7.05
CA CYS A 60 -13.42 7.13 -7.11
C CYS A 60 -13.26 8.07 -5.90
N ALA A 61 -12.03 8.43 -5.54
CA ALA A 61 -11.74 9.28 -4.38
C ALA A 61 -12.54 10.61 -4.34
N PRO A 62 -12.63 11.40 -5.44
CA PRO A 62 -13.40 12.65 -5.42
C PRO A 62 -14.91 12.43 -5.25
N GLU A 63 -15.46 11.37 -5.83
CA GLU A 63 -16.87 10.99 -5.73
C GLU A 63 -17.21 10.53 -4.31
N ALA A 64 -16.39 9.63 -3.74
CA ALA A 64 -16.53 9.19 -2.36
C ALA A 64 -16.49 10.39 -1.39
N ASN A 65 -15.55 11.32 -1.60
CA ASN A 65 -15.46 12.54 -0.80
C ASN A 65 -16.72 13.41 -0.95
N ALA A 66 -17.14 13.70 -2.19
CA ALA A 66 -18.31 14.53 -2.49
C ALA A 66 -19.59 14.00 -1.84
N ILE A 67 -19.85 12.69 -1.97
CA ILE A 67 -21.05 12.06 -1.42
C ILE A 67 -20.98 12.03 0.11
N ALA A 68 -19.84 11.62 0.67
CA ALA A 68 -19.67 11.54 2.13
C ALA A 68 -19.80 12.91 2.80
N THR A 69 -19.10 13.93 2.31
CA THR A 69 -19.14 15.28 2.93
C THR A 69 -20.52 15.92 2.82
N LYS A 70 -21.24 15.67 1.72
CA LYS A 70 -22.62 16.12 1.53
C LYS A 70 -23.59 15.45 2.49
N LEU A 71 -23.55 14.13 2.63
CA LEU A 71 -24.41 13.41 3.56
C LEU A 71 -24.15 13.81 5.01
N TRP A 72 -22.89 13.99 5.38
CA TRP A 72 -22.51 14.43 6.72
C TRP A 72 -22.81 15.92 7.00
N GLY A 73 -23.18 16.68 5.98
CA GLY A 73 -23.76 18.01 6.13
C GLY A 73 -25.15 17.99 6.78
N PHE A 74 -25.89 16.89 6.66
CA PHE A 74 -27.23 16.73 7.24
C PHE A 74 -27.14 16.24 8.69
N PRO A 75 -27.82 16.89 9.66
CA PRO A 75 -27.86 16.43 11.05
C PRO A 75 -28.37 15.01 11.25
N GLU A 76 -29.27 14.57 10.38
CA GLU A 76 -29.95 13.28 10.42
C GLU A 76 -29.04 12.11 10.01
N VAL A 77 -27.82 12.36 9.50
CA VAL A 77 -26.87 11.31 9.09
C VAL A 77 -26.61 10.30 10.21
N VAL A 78 -26.66 10.74 11.47
CA VAL A 78 -26.44 9.89 12.66
C VAL A 78 -27.57 8.87 12.86
N SER A 79 -28.77 9.11 12.31
CA SER A 79 -29.86 8.12 12.30
C SER A 79 -29.87 7.21 11.07
N TRP A 80 -28.99 7.45 10.10
CA TRP A 80 -28.92 6.69 8.83
C TRP A 80 -27.59 5.93 8.68
N LEU A 81 -26.91 5.62 9.78
CA LEU A 81 -25.58 4.99 9.75
C LEU A 81 -25.55 3.67 8.97
N ASP A 82 -26.63 2.89 9.02
CA ASP A 82 -26.79 1.65 8.24
C ASP A 82 -26.82 1.92 6.73
N ASP A 83 -27.53 2.98 6.30
CA ASP A 83 -27.66 3.32 4.87
C ASP A 83 -26.36 3.92 4.29
N VAL A 84 -25.53 4.57 5.13
CA VAL A 84 -24.27 5.22 4.70
C VAL A 84 -23.03 4.40 5.03
N GLU A 85 -23.18 3.19 5.55
CA GLU A 85 -22.10 2.31 6.01
C GLU A 85 -20.92 2.19 5.03
N PRO A 86 -21.13 2.00 3.71
CA PRO A 86 -20.04 1.86 2.74
C PRO A 86 -19.12 3.09 2.64
N LEU A 87 -19.62 4.26 3.03
CA LEU A 87 -18.90 5.54 2.97
C LEU A 87 -18.25 5.94 4.29
N LEU A 88 -18.59 5.32 5.41
CA LEU A 88 -18.11 5.74 6.73
C LEU A 88 -16.58 5.80 6.79
N ARG A 89 -15.88 4.78 6.28
CA ARG A 89 -14.40 4.74 6.19
C ARG A 89 -13.78 5.82 5.28
N TRP A 90 -14.59 6.48 4.46
CA TRP A 90 -14.20 7.54 3.52
C TRP A 90 -14.69 8.92 3.96
N THR A 91 -15.40 9.01 5.09
CA THR A 91 -15.82 10.27 5.68
C THR A 91 -14.63 10.98 6.33
N PRO A 92 -14.33 12.24 5.98
CA PRO A 92 -13.28 13.00 6.64
C PRO A 92 -13.54 13.19 8.14
N LEU A 93 -12.50 13.14 8.97
CA LEU A 93 -12.61 13.27 10.43
C LEU A 93 -13.33 14.57 10.84
N ILE A 94 -13.07 15.67 10.14
CA ILE A 94 -13.68 16.98 10.41
C ILE A 94 -15.22 16.96 10.29
N CYS A 95 -15.79 16.06 9.48
CA CYS A 95 -17.24 15.91 9.37
C CYS A 95 -17.84 15.17 10.58
N ILE A 96 -17.05 14.31 11.24
CA ILE A 96 -17.50 13.45 12.33
C ILE A 96 -17.38 14.16 13.68
N LEU A 97 -16.32 14.97 13.88
CA LEU A 97 -16.04 15.64 15.16
C LEU A 97 -17.26 16.36 15.76
N PRO A 98 -18.02 17.20 15.00
CA PRO A 98 -19.20 17.89 15.56
C PRO A 98 -20.37 16.96 15.91
N ARG A 99 -20.37 15.73 15.40
CA ARG A 99 -21.43 14.72 15.59
C ARG A 99 -21.10 13.71 16.67
N THR A 100 -19.87 13.69 17.19
CA THR A 100 -19.45 12.75 18.24
C THR A 100 -20.40 12.70 19.46
N PRO A 101 -20.98 13.81 19.97
CA PRO A 101 -21.90 13.71 21.11
C PRO A 101 -23.21 12.98 20.76
N LEU A 102 -23.67 13.08 19.52
CA LEU A 102 -24.87 12.38 19.05
C LEU A 102 -24.58 10.89 18.80
N LEU A 103 -23.39 10.57 18.27
CA LEU A 103 -22.94 9.19 18.08
C LEU A 103 -22.82 8.45 19.43
N VAL A 104 -22.31 9.11 20.46
CA VAL A 104 -22.20 8.56 21.81
C VAL A 104 -23.56 8.27 22.44
N LYS A 105 -24.60 9.08 22.16
CA LYS A 105 -25.97 8.82 22.65
C LYS A 105 -26.56 7.51 22.12
N ASN A 106 -26.18 7.10 20.91
CA ASN A 106 -26.59 5.83 20.31
C ASN A 106 -25.35 4.93 20.11
N LEU A 107 -24.63 4.67 21.22
CA LEU A 107 -23.38 3.92 21.19
C LEU A 107 -23.57 2.50 20.65
N SER A 108 -24.69 1.84 20.95
CA SER A 108 -24.97 0.48 20.48
C SER A 108 -24.98 0.39 18.96
N ASN A 109 -25.60 1.34 18.25
CA ASN A 109 -25.54 1.37 16.79
C ASN A 109 -24.13 1.78 16.31
N THR A 110 -23.58 2.84 16.88
CA THR A 110 -22.26 3.39 16.50
C THR A 110 -21.14 2.35 16.60
N ALA A 111 -21.14 1.53 17.67
CA ALA A 111 -20.15 0.50 17.96
C ALA A 111 -20.22 -0.72 17.03
N THR A 112 -21.21 -0.80 16.14
CA THR A 112 -21.30 -1.88 15.13
C THR A 112 -20.73 -1.45 13.78
N LYS A 113 -20.44 -0.16 13.58
CA LYS A 113 -20.10 0.39 12.25
C LYS A 113 -18.60 0.32 11.94
N PRO A 114 -18.22 0.16 10.66
CA PRO A 114 -16.82 0.03 10.25
C PRO A 114 -16.11 1.38 10.15
N TRP A 115 -15.87 2.01 11.31
CA TRP A 115 -15.09 3.25 11.42
C TRP A 115 -13.61 3.02 11.08
N LYS A 116 -12.94 4.05 10.57
CA LYS A 116 -11.47 4.10 10.54
C LYS A 116 -10.90 4.41 11.91
N THR A 117 -9.63 4.08 12.10
CA THR A 117 -8.87 4.32 13.34
C THR A 117 -9.03 5.74 13.87
N GLN A 118 -8.76 6.78 13.07
CA GLN A 118 -8.85 8.16 13.56
C GLN A 118 -10.28 8.57 13.95
N GLN A 119 -11.29 8.03 13.26
CA GLN A 119 -12.69 8.28 13.55
C GLN A 119 -13.08 7.58 14.86
N ALA A 120 -12.66 6.32 15.02
CA ALA A 120 -12.86 5.55 16.24
C ALA A 120 -12.18 6.22 17.44
N GLN A 121 -10.95 6.73 17.29
CA GLN A 121 -10.24 7.47 18.34
C GLN A 121 -11.02 8.70 18.80
N ALA A 122 -11.54 9.50 17.86
CA ALA A 122 -12.35 10.67 18.19
C ALA A 122 -13.66 10.29 18.91
N ILE A 123 -14.33 9.22 18.47
CA ILE A 123 -15.57 8.75 19.09
C ILE A 123 -15.29 8.20 20.50
N VAL A 124 -14.25 7.37 20.68
CA VAL A 124 -13.88 6.80 21.99
C VAL A 124 -13.48 7.91 22.96
N LYS A 125 -12.73 8.92 22.51
CA LYS A 125 -12.43 10.11 23.31
C LYS A 125 -13.70 10.81 23.79
N ALA A 126 -14.71 10.96 22.92
CA ALA A 126 -16.00 11.51 23.30
C ALA A 126 -16.77 10.59 24.29
N VAL A 127 -16.73 9.27 24.12
CA VAL A 127 -17.32 8.31 25.08
C VAL A 127 -16.73 8.53 26.48
N ASN A 128 -15.40 8.66 26.57
CA ASN A 128 -14.71 8.90 27.85
C ASN A 128 -15.20 10.20 28.51
N ILE A 129 -15.25 11.30 27.74
CA ILE A 129 -15.67 12.62 28.22
C ILE A 129 -17.13 12.63 28.70
N TYR A 130 -18.05 12.02 27.95
CA TYR A 130 -19.50 12.18 28.22
C TYR A 130 -20.10 11.12 29.13
N THR A 131 -19.51 9.93 29.20
CA THR A 131 -20.15 8.78 29.87
C THR A 131 -19.30 8.15 30.96
N ASN A 132 -17.97 8.32 30.95
CA ASN A 132 -17.03 7.54 31.76
C ASN A 132 -17.23 6.00 31.64
N GLN A 133 -17.95 5.51 30.62
CA GLN A 133 -18.39 4.11 30.54
C GLN A 133 -17.33 3.12 30.09
N ILE A 134 -16.19 3.59 29.53
CA ILE A 134 -15.11 2.69 29.07
C ILE A 134 -14.70 1.74 30.20
N LYS A 135 -14.66 2.25 31.44
CA LYS A 135 -14.28 1.50 32.64
C LYS A 135 -15.28 0.41 33.04
N GLN A 136 -16.56 0.57 32.71
CA GLN A 136 -17.62 -0.36 33.13
C GLN A 136 -18.04 -1.31 32.00
N HIS A 137 -17.89 -0.90 30.74
CA HIS A 137 -18.41 -1.62 29.59
C HIS A 137 -17.45 -1.60 28.39
N PHE A 138 -16.15 -1.87 28.57
CA PHE A 138 -15.19 -1.90 27.45
C PHE A 138 -15.65 -2.73 26.25
N LEU A 139 -16.30 -3.88 26.50
CA LEU A 139 -16.80 -4.76 25.44
C LEU A 139 -17.94 -4.15 24.60
N SER A 140 -18.64 -3.12 25.10
CA SER A 140 -19.67 -2.42 24.34
C SER A 140 -19.11 -1.52 23.25
N LEU A 141 -17.79 -1.29 23.23
CA LEU A 141 -17.14 -0.50 22.18
C LEU A 141 -17.19 -1.18 20.81
N GLY A 142 -17.34 -2.51 20.74
CA GLY A 142 -17.43 -3.23 19.47
C GLY A 142 -16.29 -2.87 18.51
N THR A 143 -16.63 -2.35 17.33
CA THR A 143 -15.70 -1.91 16.28
C THR A 143 -14.94 -0.61 16.59
N LEU A 144 -15.26 0.05 17.71
CA LEU A 144 -14.54 1.23 18.20
C LEU A 144 -13.32 0.85 19.06
N GLY A 145 -13.12 -0.43 19.37
CA GLY A 145 -11.99 -0.90 20.18
C GLY A 145 -10.62 -0.48 19.62
N GLN A 146 -10.48 -0.36 18.29
CA GLN A 146 -9.29 0.17 17.62
C GLN A 146 -8.97 1.64 17.96
N GLY A 147 -9.94 2.39 18.51
CA GLY A 147 -9.83 3.79 18.87
C GLY A 147 -9.37 4.04 20.31
N VAL A 148 -9.14 2.98 21.09
CA VAL A 148 -8.75 3.07 22.50
C VAL A 148 -7.33 3.62 22.61
N SER A 149 -7.13 4.59 23.51
CA SER A 149 -5.80 5.13 23.79
C SER A 149 -4.99 4.18 24.68
N CYS A 150 -3.66 4.29 24.64
CA CYS A 150 -2.82 3.48 25.52
C CYS A 150 -3.09 3.78 27.01
N GLN A 151 -3.39 5.04 27.34
CA GLN A 151 -3.75 5.44 28.69
C GLN A 151 -5.06 4.78 29.15
N ASP A 152 -6.06 4.70 28.28
CA ASP A 152 -7.33 4.04 28.60
C ASP A 152 -7.13 2.53 28.80
N LEU A 153 -6.33 1.90 27.93
CA LEU A 153 -6.00 0.47 28.04
C LEU A 153 -5.25 0.17 29.35
N HIS A 154 -4.26 0.99 29.70
CA HIS A 154 -3.51 0.87 30.94
C HIS A 154 -4.44 0.97 32.16
N GLN A 155 -5.36 1.94 32.19
CA GLN A 155 -6.33 2.09 33.28
C GLN A 155 -7.27 0.88 33.39
N LEU A 156 -7.70 0.30 32.26
CA LEU A 156 -8.55 -0.89 32.24
C LEU A 156 -7.82 -2.11 32.80
N LEU A 157 -6.57 -2.32 32.38
CA LEU A 157 -5.73 -3.41 32.87
C LEU A 157 -5.26 -3.18 34.30
N GLN A 158 -5.24 -1.95 34.82
CA GLN A 158 -5.06 -1.73 36.26
C GLN A 158 -6.29 -2.14 37.07
N ALA A 159 -7.50 -2.00 36.51
CA ALA A 159 -8.75 -2.33 37.20
C ALA A 159 -9.00 -3.85 37.30
N ASP A 160 -8.69 -4.62 36.25
CA ASP A 160 -8.80 -6.09 36.24
C ASP A 160 -7.67 -6.72 35.41
N ARG A 161 -6.81 -7.51 36.07
CA ARG A 161 -5.69 -8.26 35.45
C ARG A 161 -5.97 -9.75 35.31
N SER A 162 -7.21 -10.19 35.50
CA SER A 162 -7.54 -11.60 35.40
C SER A 162 -7.31 -12.11 33.96
N PRO A 163 -6.77 -13.33 33.78
CA PRO A 163 -6.56 -13.90 32.45
C PRO A 163 -7.84 -13.90 31.60
N SER A 164 -8.99 -14.15 32.24
CA SER A 164 -10.29 -14.17 31.56
C SER A 164 -10.69 -12.81 30.98
N PHE A 165 -10.38 -11.71 31.68
CA PHE A 165 -10.69 -10.36 31.23
C PHE A 165 -9.75 -9.91 30.12
N VAL A 166 -8.44 -10.17 30.28
CA VAL A 166 -7.42 -9.90 29.26
C VAL A 166 -7.75 -10.60 27.93
N ARG A 167 -8.13 -11.88 27.98
CA ARG A 167 -8.55 -12.63 26.78
C ARG A 167 -9.76 -12.00 26.08
N LYS A 168 -10.72 -11.44 26.82
CA LYS A 168 -11.86 -10.73 26.22
C LYS A 168 -11.43 -9.42 25.53
N ILE A 169 -10.47 -8.69 26.10
CA ILE A 169 -9.88 -7.51 25.46
C ILE A 169 -9.20 -7.90 24.15
N LEU A 170 -8.35 -8.92 24.17
CA LEU A 170 -7.66 -9.41 22.97
C LEU A 170 -8.64 -9.90 21.90
N ALA A 171 -9.69 -10.61 22.29
CA ALA A 171 -10.74 -11.04 21.38
C ALA A 171 -11.45 -9.85 20.71
N LEU A 172 -11.75 -8.78 21.46
CA LEU A 172 -12.34 -7.56 20.90
C LEU A 172 -11.39 -6.88 19.91
N LEU A 173 -10.12 -6.72 20.28
CA LEU A 173 -9.12 -6.06 19.42
C LEU A 173 -8.83 -6.84 18.13
N ARG A 174 -8.96 -8.17 18.15
CA ARG A 174 -8.84 -9.01 16.95
C ARG A 174 -10.06 -8.95 16.03
N GLN A 175 -11.21 -8.54 16.53
CA GLN A 175 -12.46 -8.44 15.77
C GLN A 175 -12.66 -7.05 15.14
N GLN A 176 -11.65 -6.19 15.16
CA GLN A 176 -11.74 -4.85 14.59
C GLN A 176 -11.85 -4.91 13.05
N PRO A 177 -12.57 -3.97 12.41
CA PRO A 177 -12.87 -4.02 10.97
C PRO A 177 -11.66 -3.76 10.07
N GLY A 178 -10.53 -3.33 10.61
CA GLY A 178 -9.30 -3.05 9.89
C GLY A 178 -8.08 -3.23 10.80
N LEU A 179 -6.90 -2.99 10.23
CA LEU A 179 -5.63 -3.13 10.96
C LEU A 179 -5.56 -2.17 12.15
N LEU A 180 -5.12 -2.70 13.28
CA LEU A 180 -4.83 -1.93 14.47
C LEU A 180 -3.65 -1.01 14.21
N HIS A 181 -3.78 0.22 14.68
CA HIS A 181 -2.69 1.19 14.61
C HIS A 181 -1.47 0.68 15.39
N THR A 182 -0.26 0.92 14.86
CA THR A 182 0.99 0.43 15.46
C THR A 182 1.14 0.85 16.93
N ALA A 183 0.70 2.06 17.29
CA ALA A 183 0.71 2.53 18.67
C ALA A 183 -0.12 1.64 19.61
N LEU A 184 -1.33 1.25 19.21
CA LEU A 184 -2.20 0.40 20.01
C LEU A 184 -1.61 -1.00 20.14
N LYS A 185 -1.09 -1.58 19.05
CA LYS A 185 -0.41 -2.90 19.09
C LYS A 185 0.79 -2.88 20.03
N ARG A 186 1.63 -1.85 19.95
CA ARG A 186 2.79 -1.67 20.84
C ARG A 186 2.36 -1.55 22.29
N CYS A 187 1.35 -0.73 22.58
CA CYS A 187 0.81 -0.57 23.91
C CYS A 187 0.29 -1.90 24.50
N VAL A 188 -0.46 -2.69 23.71
CA VAL A 188 -0.94 -4.01 24.14
C VAL A 188 0.24 -4.91 24.53
N ILE A 189 1.32 -4.95 23.75
CA ILE A 189 2.50 -5.74 24.10
C ILE A 189 3.20 -5.20 25.36
N GLU A 190 3.40 -3.89 25.47
CA GLU A 190 4.03 -3.23 26.63
C GLU A 190 3.27 -3.52 27.93
N GLU A 191 1.94 -3.53 27.89
CA GLU A 191 1.08 -3.80 29.06
C GLU A 191 0.98 -5.28 29.42
N LEU A 192 1.00 -6.18 28.43
CA LEU A 192 0.80 -7.61 28.67
C LEU A 192 2.09 -8.38 28.95
N TYR A 193 3.22 -7.95 28.40
CA TYR A 193 4.51 -8.63 28.57
C TYR A 193 4.94 -8.81 30.05
N PRO A 194 4.72 -7.84 30.96
CA PRO A 194 5.05 -8.01 32.37
C PRO A 194 4.18 -9.01 33.15
N LEU A 195 3.11 -9.55 32.55
CA LEU A 195 2.20 -10.48 33.22
C LEU A 195 2.79 -11.89 33.28
N GLN A 196 2.68 -12.54 34.44
CA GLN A 196 3.26 -13.89 34.66
C GLN A 196 2.72 -14.96 33.69
N PHE A 197 1.51 -14.78 33.17
CA PHE A 197 0.83 -15.70 32.25
C PHE A 197 0.90 -15.24 30.79
N PHE A 198 1.83 -14.33 30.43
CA PHE A 198 1.97 -13.84 29.05
C PHE A 198 2.15 -14.96 28.02
N ALA A 199 2.91 -16.00 28.38
CA ALA A 199 3.13 -17.16 27.49
C ALA A 199 1.80 -17.83 27.10
N ASP A 200 0.85 -17.93 28.03
CA ASP A 200 -0.47 -18.53 27.80
C ASP A 200 -1.38 -17.67 26.92
N LEU A 201 -1.03 -16.40 26.70
CA LEU A 201 -1.78 -15.44 25.87
C LEU A 201 -1.29 -15.39 24.43
N LEU A 202 -0.17 -16.03 24.08
CA LEU A 202 0.45 -15.87 22.76
C LEU A 202 -0.53 -16.17 21.62
N GLN A 203 -1.31 -17.25 21.74
CA GLN A 203 -2.34 -17.59 20.76
C GLN A 203 -3.53 -16.61 20.76
N ASP A 204 -3.86 -16.04 21.93
CA ASP A 204 -4.93 -15.06 22.07
C ASP A 204 -4.58 -13.73 21.40
N LEU A 205 -3.29 -13.34 21.34
CA LEU A 205 -2.81 -12.13 20.65
C LEU A 205 -3.17 -12.15 19.15
N GLY A 206 -3.17 -13.31 18.50
CA GLY A 206 -3.29 -13.40 17.04
C GLY A 206 -2.03 -12.91 16.32
N ALA A 207 -1.89 -13.26 15.03
CA ALA A 207 -0.68 -12.95 14.26
C ALA A 207 -0.41 -11.43 14.16
N GLU A 208 -1.45 -10.61 14.03
CA GLU A 208 -1.33 -9.15 13.90
C GLU A 208 -0.61 -8.48 15.07
N ILE A 209 -0.98 -8.83 16.30
CA ILE A 209 -0.42 -8.24 17.52
C ILE A 209 0.89 -8.97 17.88
N ALA A 210 0.94 -10.30 17.72
CA ALA A 210 2.13 -11.09 18.05
C ALA A 210 3.35 -10.70 17.20
N LEU A 211 3.18 -10.32 15.94
CA LEU A 211 4.27 -9.84 15.08
C LEU A 211 4.79 -8.44 15.46
N CYS A 212 4.10 -7.72 16.36
CA CYS A 212 4.60 -6.49 16.96
C CYS A 212 5.46 -6.73 18.20
N ILE A 213 5.62 -7.98 18.66
CA ILE A 213 6.53 -8.29 19.76
C ILE A 213 7.97 -7.98 19.31
N PRO A 214 8.73 -7.20 20.10
CA PRO A 214 10.14 -6.92 19.80
C PRO A 214 10.98 -8.19 19.56
N MET A 215 11.91 -8.18 18.60
CA MET A 215 12.69 -9.39 18.29
C MET A 215 13.63 -9.82 19.41
N ASP A 216 14.08 -8.91 20.26
CA ASP A 216 14.86 -9.24 21.47
C ASP A 216 14.06 -10.17 22.40
N ILE A 217 12.74 -10.00 22.46
CA ILE A 217 11.84 -10.89 23.19
C ILE A 217 11.59 -12.19 22.40
N ILE A 218 11.22 -12.09 21.11
CA ILE A 218 10.96 -13.28 20.26
C ILE A 218 12.16 -14.23 20.24
N ARG A 219 13.40 -13.70 20.21
CA ARG A 219 14.63 -14.50 20.25
C ARG A 219 14.74 -15.37 21.50
N LEU A 220 14.11 -14.99 22.60
CA LEU A 220 14.14 -15.71 23.86
C LEU A 220 13.02 -16.75 23.99
N PHE A 221 12.12 -16.85 23.00
CA PHE A 221 11.02 -17.80 23.05
C PHE A 221 11.53 -19.25 23.05
N PRO A 222 10.94 -20.13 23.91
CA PRO A 222 11.17 -21.56 23.86
C PRO A 222 10.58 -22.15 22.55
N ALA A 223 11.01 -23.37 22.21
CA ALA A 223 10.61 -24.04 20.97
C ALA A 223 9.07 -24.16 20.81
N GLU A 224 8.36 -24.40 21.91
CA GLU A 224 6.90 -24.48 21.92
C GLU A 224 6.23 -23.14 21.53
N MET A 225 6.65 -22.04 22.14
CA MET A 225 6.13 -20.70 21.80
C MET A 225 6.49 -20.30 20.37
N MET A 226 7.68 -20.67 19.90
CA MET A 226 8.07 -20.45 18.50
C MET A 226 7.20 -21.25 17.52
N ASP A 227 6.85 -22.49 17.86
CA ASP A 227 5.94 -23.30 17.04
C ASP A 227 4.52 -22.71 17.02
N ILE A 228 4.02 -22.20 18.15
CA ILE A 228 2.74 -21.47 18.22
C ILE A 228 2.79 -20.24 17.31
N LEU A 229 3.84 -19.41 17.41
CA LEU A 229 4.01 -18.23 16.57
C LEU A 229 4.06 -18.59 15.08
N LYS A 230 4.84 -19.61 14.70
CA LYS A 230 4.90 -20.13 13.33
C LYS A 230 3.52 -20.54 12.82
N LYS A 231 2.79 -21.36 13.59
CA LYS A 231 1.43 -21.82 13.23
C LYS A 231 0.45 -20.67 13.06
N MET A 232 0.53 -19.64 13.92
CA MET A 232 -0.28 -18.43 13.80
C MET A 232 0.02 -17.66 12.52
N ILE A 233 1.30 -17.54 12.14
CA ILE A 233 1.69 -16.86 10.91
C ILE A 233 1.20 -17.63 9.68
N VAL A 234 1.38 -18.96 9.66
CA VAL A 234 0.91 -19.81 8.55
C VAL A 234 -0.62 -19.71 8.40
N ALA A 235 -1.37 -19.64 9.52
CA ALA A 235 -2.82 -19.49 9.48
C ALA A 235 -3.30 -18.07 9.07
N SER A 236 -2.44 -17.06 9.15
CA SER A 236 -2.77 -15.66 8.82
C SER A 236 -1.56 -14.93 8.20
N PRO A 237 -1.16 -15.32 6.97
CA PRO A 237 0.10 -14.92 6.36
C PRO A 237 0.19 -13.44 6.04
N GLN A 238 -0.95 -12.76 5.85
CA GLN A 238 -1.00 -11.37 5.42
C GLN A 238 -0.20 -10.43 6.34
N TYR A 239 -0.24 -10.65 7.66
CA TYR A 239 0.45 -9.80 8.62
C TYR A 239 1.97 -9.97 8.55
N PHE A 240 2.45 -11.17 8.27
CA PHE A 240 3.86 -11.45 8.04
C PHE A 240 4.32 -10.85 6.71
N LEU A 241 3.52 -11.00 5.65
CA LEU A 241 3.83 -10.46 4.32
C LEU A 241 3.88 -8.91 4.30
N MET A 242 3.17 -8.24 5.22
CA MET A 242 3.25 -6.79 5.41
C MET A 242 4.52 -6.30 6.11
N LEU A 243 5.28 -7.18 6.76
CA LEU A 243 6.58 -6.82 7.33
C LEU A 243 7.59 -6.51 6.22
N THR A 244 8.63 -5.76 6.55
CA THR A 244 9.74 -5.57 5.60
C THR A 244 10.48 -6.88 5.35
N ARG A 245 11.11 -7.02 4.17
CA ARG A 245 11.90 -8.21 3.80
C ARG A 245 12.90 -8.63 4.88
N ILE A 246 13.58 -7.66 5.47
CA ILE A 246 14.57 -7.89 6.52
C ILE A 246 13.92 -8.50 7.76
N GLN A 247 12.75 -8.00 8.18
CA GLN A 247 12.01 -8.55 9.31
C GLN A 247 11.54 -9.98 9.04
N GLN A 248 11.07 -10.25 7.81
CA GLN A 248 10.61 -11.57 7.38
C GLN A 248 11.73 -12.61 7.47
N GLU A 249 12.88 -12.32 6.85
CA GLU A 249 14.05 -13.22 6.84
C GLU A 249 14.60 -13.47 8.24
N ILE A 250 14.70 -12.43 9.08
CA ILE A 250 15.23 -12.55 10.44
C ILE A 250 14.28 -13.33 11.35
N LEU A 251 12.97 -13.15 11.21
CA LEU A 251 12.00 -13.94 11.96
C LEU A 251 12.08 -15.42 11.57
N VAL A 252 12.14 -15.72 10.27
CA VAL A 252 12.22 -17.10 9.77
C VAL A 252 13.54 -17.77 10.16
N ASP A 253 14.66 -17.06 10.09
CA ASP A 253 15.96 -17.54 10.60
C ASP A 253 15.87 -17.96 12.08
N LYS A 254 15.17 -17.17 12.91
CA LYS A 254 15.00 -17.49 14.33
C LYS A 254 14.03 -18.63 14.59
N ILE A 255 12.97 -18.77 13.79
CA ILE A 255 12.06 -19.92 13.86
C ILE A 255 12.84 -21.21 13.57
N ILE A 256 13.61 -21.25 12.48
CA ILE A 256 14.39 -22.43 12.09
C ILE A 256 15.40 -22.82 13.16
N GLN A 257 16.17 -21.85 13.66
CA GLN A 257 17.17 -22.08 14.71
C GLN A 257 16.55 -22.61 16.00
N ARG A 258 15.42 -22.05 16.45
CA ARG A 258 14.76 -22.47 17.71
C ARG A 258 14.05 -23.82 17.59
N MET A 259 13.54 -24.13 16.41
CA MET A 259 12.87 -25.40 16.14
C MET A 259 13.81 -26.53 15.73
N ASN A 260 15.13 -26.25 15.63
CA ASN A 260 16.14 -27.20 15.14
C ASN A 260 15.75 -27.82 13.78
N MET A 261 15.15 -27.00 12.91
CA MET A 261 14.85 -27.38 11.52
C MET A 261 16.11 -27.27 10.69
N TYR A 262 16.21 -28.05 9.61
CA TYR A 262 17.34 -28.11 8.69
C TYR A 262 18.60 -28.78 9.27
N THR A 263 18.53 -30.11 9.43
CA THR A 263 19.69 -30.97 9.72
C THR A 263 20.26 -31.68 8.47
N GLY A 264 19.84 -31.28 7.27
CA GLY A 264 20.15 -31.96 6.00
C GLY A 264 19.38 -31.37 4.80
N PRO A 265 18.88 -32.17 3.84
CA PRO A 265 18.09 -31.65 2.73
C PRO A 265 16.82 -30.97 3.25
N PHE A 266 16.35 -29.91 2.60
CA PHE A 266 15.13 -29.22 3.00
C PHE A 266 13.92 -30.05 2.54
N THR A 267 13.40 -30.85 3.48
CA THR A 267 12.43 -31.91 3.21
C THR A 267 11.03 -31.39 2.90
N GLU A 268 10.18 -32.23 2.30
CA GLU A 268 8.76 -31.91 2.07
C GLU A 268 8.04 -31.58 3.39
N GLU A 269 8.31 -32.31 4.46
CA GLU A 269 7.69 -32.09 5.78
C GLU A 269 8.06 -30.73 6.35
N GLU A 270 9.36 -30.38 6.35
CA GLU A 270 9.83 -29.08 6.83
C GLU A 270 9.28 -27.94 5.96
N PHE A 271 9.29 -28.11 4.64
CA PHE A 271 8.77 -27.10 3.72
C PHE A 271 7.27 -26.86 3.95
N ARG A 272 6.46 -27.91 4.06
CA ARG A 272 5.02 -27.81 4.33
C ARG A 272 4.72 -27.28 5.72
N SER A 273 5.57 -27.55 6.71
CA SER A 273 5.45 -26.99 8.06
C SER A 273 5.71 -25.48 8.09
N LEU A 274 6.63 -24.98 7.26
CA LEU A 274 6.92 -23.55 7.12
C LEU A 274 5.95 -22.82 6.18
N ASP A 275 5.44 -23.53 5.17
CA ASP A 275 4.49 -23.04 4.16
C ASP A 275 4.89 -21.67 3.58
N ILE A 276 4.13 -20.61 3.85
CA ILE A 276 4.41 -19.24 3.39
C ILE A 276 5.78 -18.71 3.83
N LEU A 277 6.34 -19.26 4.92
CA LEU A 277 7.64 -18.88 5.47
C LEU A 277 8.79 -19.57 4.73
N ALA A 278 8.54 -20.69 4.05
CA ALA A 278 9.58 -21.51 3.44
C ALA A 278 10.45 -20.77 2.40
N PRO A 279 9.92 -19.84 1.58
CA PRO A 279 10.77 -19.06 0.68
C PRO A 279 11.66 -18.02 1.37
N PHE A 280 11.46 -17.75 2.67
CA PHE A 280 12.22 -16.74 3.43
C PHE A 280 13.36 -17.35 4.25
N VAL A 281 13.58 -18.66 4.14
CA VAL A 281 14.79 -19.30 4.69
C VAL A 281 16.04 -18.78 3.98
N ALA A 282 17.22 -18.99 4.55
CA ALA A 282 18.48 -18.59 3.91
C ALA A 282 18.67 -19.24 2.52
N ASP A 283 19.41 -18.62 1.61
CA ASP A 283 19.62 -19.12 0.24
C ASP A 283 20.28 -20.50 0.23
N GLU A 284 21.17 -20.77 1.18
CA GLU A 284 21.87 -22.04 1.38
C GLU A 284 20.94 -23.18 1.80
N VAL A 285 19.83 -22.84 2.47
CA VAL A 285 18.80 -23.80 2.86
C VAL A 285 17.85 -24.04 1.69
N PHE A 286 17.38 -22.96 1.05
CA PHE A 286 16.39 -23.05 -0.01
C PHE A 286 16.91 -23.77 -1.26
N VAL A 287 18.20 -23.68 -1.58
CA VAL A 287 18.80 -24.43 -2.69
C VAL A 287 18.74 -25.95 -2.49
N GLN A 288 18.54 -26.43 -1.26
CA GLN A 288 18.49 -27.85 -0.90
C GLN A 288 17.08 -28.44 -0.84
N VAL A 289 16.06 -27.74 -1.36
CA VAL A 289 14.69 -28.27 -1.48
C VAL A 289 14.70 -29.60 -2.22
N ASP A 290 14.04 -30.62 -1.67
CA ASP A 290 13.95 -31.93 -2.32
C ASP A 290 13.43 -31.83 -3.76
N ARG A 291 14.16 -32.40 -4.72
CA ARG A 291 13.87 -32.26 -6.15
C ARG A 291 12.60 -33.00 -6.58
N SER A 292 12.31 -34.14 -5.95
CA SER A 292 11.08 -34.90 -6.21
C SER A 292 9.85 -34.13 -5.72
N PHE A 293 9.92 -33.55 -4.51
CA PHE A 293 8.89 -32.67 -3.97
C PHE A 293 8.68 -31.45 -4.88
N PHE A 294 9.77 -30.77 -5.25
CA PHE A 294 9.72 -29.58 -6.11
C PHE A 294 9.02 -29.85 -7.45
N ALA A 295 9.41 -30.92 -8.15
CA ALA A 295 8.86 -31.27 -9.46
C ALA A 295 7.36 -31.62 -9.40
N LYS A 296 6.90 -32.26 -8.31
CA LYS A 296 5.52 -32.71 -8.15
C LYS A 296 4.55 -31.64 -7.64
N ASN A 297 5.05 -30.54 -7.06
CA ASN A 297 4.24 -29.56 -6.34
C ASN A 297 4.40 -28.12 -6.88
N LEU A 298 4.71 -27.97 -8.17
CA LEU A 298 4.90 -26.64 -8.78
C LEU A 298 3.66 -25.75 -8.70
N ASP A 299 2.46 -26.30 -8.72
CA ASP A 299 1.20 -25.55 -8.60
C ASP A 299 1.05 -24.88 -7.23
N TYR A 300 1.49 -25.57 -6.17
CA TYR A 300 1.58 -25.05 -4.82
C TYR A 300 2.69 -24.00 -4.70
N LEU A 301 3.90 -24.33 -5.16
CA LEU A 301 5.06 -23.43 -5.09
C LEU A 301 4.82 -22.10 -5.83
N GLN A 302 4.14 -22.14 -6.98
CA GLN A 302 3.82 -20.93 -7.74
C GLN A 302 2.97 -19.92 -6.95
N ARG A 303 2.25 -20.32 -5.90
CA ARG A 303 1.43 -19.41 -5.08
C ARG A 303 2.26 -18.63 -4.07
N LEU A 304 3.49 -19.05 -3.82
CA LEU A 304 4.36 -18.47 -2.80
C LEU A 304 5.08 -17.20 -3.27
N CYS A 305 5.68 -16.51 -2.29
CA CYS A 305 6.44 -15.30 -2.49
C CYS A 305 7.93 -15.59 -2.66
N TYR A 306 8.61 -14.92 -3.60
CA TYR A 306 10.03 -15.14 -3.89
C TYR A 306 10.76 -13.80 -4.02
N SER A 307 11.94 -13.68 -3.40
CA SER A 307 12.89 -12.59 -3.66
C SER A 307 13.64 -12.83 -4.97
N SER A 308 14.33 -11.81 -5.50
CA SER A 308 15.14 -11.95 -6.72
C SER A 308 16.15 -13.11 -6.62
N SER A 309 16.84 -13.29 -5.48
CA SER A 309 17.78 -14.40 -5.30
C SER A 309 17.07 -15.76 -5.32
N LYS A 310 15.88 -15.86 -4.69
CA LYS A 310 15.07 -17.09 -4.71
C LYS A 310 14.54 -17.40 -6.09
N MET A 311 14.15 -16.39 -6.88
CA MET A 311 13.74 -16.59 -8.28
C MET A 311 14.87 -17.22 -9.10
N GLU A 312 16.11 -16.78 -8.93
CA GLU A 312 17.28 -17.38 -9.60
C GLU A 312 17.52 -18.83 -9.19
N ILE A 313 17.33 -19.15 -7.90
CA ILE A 313 17.44 -20.53 -7.39
C ILE A 313 16.36 -21.41 -8.02
N VAL A 314 15.09 -20.97 -8.01
CA VAL A 314 13.98 -21.67 -8.66
C VAL A 314 14.26 -21.91 -10.14
N ALA A 315 14.72 -20.88 -10.85
CA ALA A 315 15.09 -20.95 -12.26
C ALA A 315 16.20 -21.99 -12.53
N ARG A 316 17.17 -22.13 -11.63
CA ARG A 316 18.23 -23.13 -11.71
C ARG A 316 17.69 -24.54 -11.46
N ILE A 317 16.89 -24.72 -10.42
CA ILE A 317 16.30 -26.02 -10.06
C ILE A 317 15.46 -26.57 -11.21
N LEU A 318 14.66 -25.72 -11.88
CA LEU A 318 13.85 -26.11 -13.03
C LEU A 318 14.65 -26.73 -14.18
N GLN A 319 15.91 -26.32 -14.34
CA GLN A 319 16.79 -26.77 -15.43
C GLN A 319 17.64 -27.99 -15.06
N GLU A 320 17.57 -28.45 -13.81
CA GLU A 320 18.33 -29.62 -13.38
C GLU A 320 17.79 -30.90 -14.06
N PRO A 321 18.66 -31.84 -14.47
CA PRO A 321 18.23 -33.11 -15.08
C PRO A 321 17.28 -33.93 -14.20
N ALA A 322 17.36 -33.79 -12.88
CA ALA A 322 16.46 -34.44 -11.92
C ALA A 322 15.04 -33.86 -11.89
N VAL A 323 14.81 -32.72 -12.56
CA VAL A 323 13.52 -32.00 -12.57
C VAL A 323 12.95 -31.97 -13.99
N PHE A 324 13.40 -31.05 -14.87
CA PHE A 324 12.98 -31.02 -16.28
C PHE A 324 14.15 -31.01 -17.28
N GLY A 325 15.39 -30.84 -16.81
CA GLY A 325 16.55 -30.70 -17.68
C GLY A 325 16.56 -29.40 -18.50
N PRO A 326 17.41 -29.31 -19.53
CA PRO A 326 17.57 -28.09 -20.32
C PRO A 326 16.28 -27.72 -21.07
N VAL A 327 16.02 -26.42 -21.19
CA VAL A 327 14.80 -25.86 -21.79
C VAL A 327 14.56 -26.26 -23.24
N THR A 328 15.61 -26.67 -23.96
CA THR A 328 15.52 -27.20 -25.33
C THR A 328 14.71 -28.49 -25.41
N ASN A 329 14.64 -29.24 -24.30
CA ASN A 329 13.96 -30.54 -24.21
C ASN A 329 12.56 -30.41 -23.61
N TRP A 330 12.11 -29.20 -23.25
CA TRP A 330 10.82 -29.01 -22.61
C TRP A 330 9.67 -29.25 -23.58
N THR A 331 8.60 -29.88 -23.08
CA THR A 331 7.40 -30.20 -23.86
C THR A 331 6.27 -29.22 -23.56
N GLN A 332 5.13 -29.37 -24.25
CA GLN A 332 3.92 -28.61 -23.94
C GLN A 332 3.42 -28.86 -22.50
N ASP A 333 3.59 -30.07 -22.00
CA ASP A 333 3.17 -30.44 -20.65
C ASP A 333 4.08 -29.78 -19.61
N THR A 334 5.40 -29.80 -19.82
CA THR A 334 6.38 -29.10 -18.98
C THR A 334 6.04 -27.62 -18.87
N LEU A 335 5.85 -26.93 -20.00
CA LEU A 335 5.51 -25.49 -20.00
C LEU A 335 4.17 -25.19 -19.31
N SER A 336 3.21 -26.12 -19.38
CA SER A 336 1.91 -25.95 -18.74
C SER A 336 1.99 -26.06 -17.21
N VAL A 337 2.93 -26.85 -16.69
CA VAL A 337 3.17 -27.02 -15.24
C VAL A 337 4.11 -25.93 -14.70
N VAL A 338 5.19 -25.58 -15.43
CA VAL A 338 6.15 -24.53 -15.03
C VAL A 338 5.46 -23.17 -14.86
N GLY A 339 4.50 -22.86 -15.73
CA GLY A 339 3.64 -21.69 -15.57
C GLY A 339 4.42 -20.39 -15.38
N ARG A 340 4.07 -19.60 -14.36
CA ARG A 340 4.66 -18.27 -14.15
C ARG A 340 6.15 -18.28 -13.81
N PHE A 341 6.71 -19.41 -13.35
CA PHE A 341 8.15 -19.54 -13.11
C PHE A 341 8.98 -19.43 -14.39
N LEU A 342 8.35 -19.49 -15.57
CA LEU A 342 9.01 -19.13 -16.82
C LEU A 342 9.61 -17.71 -16.75
N PHE A 343 8.96 -16.77 -16.07
CA PHE A 343 9.46 -15.40 -15.92
C PHE A 343 10.69 -15.31 -15.00
N PHE A 344 11.07 -16.37 -14.28
CA PHE A 344 12.29 -16.38 -13.47
C PHE A 344 13.52 -16.77 -14.30
N LEU A 345 13.33 -17.33 -15.49
CA LEU A 345 14.44 -17.78 -16.32
C LEU A 345 15.27 -16.59 -16.88
N PRO A 346 16.60 -16.74 -16.98
CA PRO A 346 17.46 -15.80 -17.67
C PRO A 346 17.05 -15.62 -19.14
N SER A 347 17.28 -14.42 -19.71
CA SER A 347 16.79 -14.11 -21.06
C SER A 347 17.53 -14.87 -22.16
N ASN A 348 18.78 -15.28 -21.91
CA ASN A 348 19.53 -16.20 -22.80
C ASN A 348 18.91 -17.59 -22.79
N VAL A 349 18.52 -18.11 -21.62
CA VAL A 349 17.86 -19.42 -21.50
C VAL A 349 16.49 -19.39 -22.18
N LEU A 350 15.72 -18.32 -22.01
CA LEU A 350 14.42 -18.17 -22.68
C LEU A 350 14.50 -18.21 -24.22
N GLN A 351 15.65 -17.86 -24.82
CA GLN A 351 15.84 -17.92 -26.28
C GLN A 351 15.94 -19.35 -26.81
N ASP A 352 16.41 -20.28 -25.98
CA ASP A 352 16.62 -21.67 -26.33
C ASP A 352 15.31 -22.50 -26.29
N LEU A 353 14.20 -21.89 -25.86
CA LEU A 353 12.89 -22.53 -25.86
C LEU A 353 12.38 -22.77 -27.29
N PRO A 354 11.82 -23.96 -27.59
CA PRO A 354 11.28 -24.24 -28.91
C PRO A 354 10.16 -23.27 -29.29
N LEU A 355 10.36 -22.49 -30.36
CA LEU A 355 9.42 -21.47 -30.84
C LEU A 355 8.00 -22.02 -31.09
N SER A 356 7.88 -23.28 -31.51
CA SER A 356 6.60 -23.93 -31.79
C SER A 356 5.71 -24.10 -30.55
N LEU A 357 6.30 -24.07 -29.35
CA LEU A 357 5.57 -24.27 -28.10
C LEU A 357 5.00 -22.96 -27.54
N MET A 358 5.57 -21.81 -27.91
CA MET A 358 5.23 -20.48 -27.39
C MET A 358 4.25 -19.74 -28.32
N THR A 359 3.04 -20.30 -28.45
CA THR A 359 1.94 -19.66 -29.18
C THR A 359 1.45 -18.38 -28.47
N VAL A 360 0.77 -17.49 -29.21
CA VAL A 360 0.15 -16.27 -28.64
C VAL A 360 -0.72 -16.60 -27.44
N GLY A 361 -1.61 -17.58 -27.57
CA GLY A 361 -2.49 -18.00 -26.48
C GLY A 361 -1.74 -18.54 -25.25
N ARG A 362 -0.56 -19.16 -25.42
CA ARG A 362 0.27 -19.59 -24.29
C ARG A 362 0.95 -18.40 -23.61
N VAL A 363 1.44 -17.42 -24.37
CA VAL A 363 1.97 -16.17 -23.81
C VAL A 363 0.88 -15.45 -23.02
N GLU A 364 -0.33 -15.31 -23.57
CA GLU A 364 -1.47 -14.72 -22.85
C GLU A 364 -1.80 -15.48 -21.56
N LYS A 365 -1.83 -16.82 -21.60
CA LYS A 365 -2.07 -17.65 -20.40
C LYS A 365 -1.00 -17.43 -19.32
N LEU A 366 0.27 -17.28 -19.70
CA LEU A 366 1.36 -17.01 -18.75
C LEU A 366 1.20 -15.64 -18.08
N PHE A 367 0.89 -14.61 -18.85
CA PHE A 367 0.64 -13.28 -18.30
C PHE A 367 -0.60 -13.25 -17.40
N MET A 368 -1.68 -13.93 -17.80
CA MET A 368 -2.87 -14.09 -16.96
C MET A 368 -2.54 -14.80 -15.65
N SER A 369 -1.76 -15.88 -15.68
CA SER A 369 -1.33 -16.60 -14.48
C SER A 369 -0.49 -15.72 -13.54
N GLN A 370 0.46 -14.95 -14.08
CA GLN A 370 1.26 -14.02 -13.29
C GLN A 370 0.38 -12.93 -12.67
N ARG A 371 -0.55 -12.34 -13.43
CA ARG A 371 -1.44 -11.32 -12.89
C ARG A 371 -2.39 -11.87 -11.83
N GLN A 372 -2.96 -13.05 -12.03
CA GLN A 372 -3.83 -13.70 -11.03
C GLN A 372 -3.09 -13.89 -9.70
N TRP A 373 -1.79 -14.20 -9.75
CA TRP A 373 -0.97 -14.24 -8.55
C TRP A 373 -0.74 -12.85 -7.95
N GLU A 374 -0.36 -11.85 -8.76
CA GLU A 374 -0.16 -10.46 -8.32
C GLU A 374 -1.41 -9.83 -7.68
N ASP A 375 -2.59 -10.15 -8.21
CA ASP A 375 -3.89 -9.70 -7.72
C ASP A 375 -4.43 -10.53 -6.56
N GLY A 376 -3.80 -11.66 -6.24
CA GLY A 376 -4.18 -12.55 -5.14
C GLY A 376 -3.63 -12.11 -3.79
N ASP A 377 -4.09 -12.78 -2.72
CA ASP A 377 -3.80 -12.40 -1.33
C ASP A 377 -2.30 -12.35 -0.99
N VAL A 378 -1.50 -13.22 -1.61
CA VAL A 378 -0.04 -13.26 -1.42
C VAL A 378 0.67 -12.26 -2.34
N GLY A 379 0.40 -12.26 -3.64
CA GLY A 379 1.16 -11.47 -4.62
C GLY A 379 1.02 -9.96 -4.43
N ILE A 380 -0.12 -9.48 -3.91
CA ILE A 380 -0.33 -8.06 -3.65
C ILE A 380 0.61 -7.53 -2.56
N LEU A 381 0.95 -8.36 -1.57
CA LEU A 381 1.85 -8.06 -0.45
C LEU A 381 3.30 -8.50 -0.71
N CYS A 382 3.52 -9.42 -1.65
CA CYS A 382 4.80 -10.09 -1.81
C CYS A 382 5.88 -9.19 -2.42
N SER A 383 5.61 -8.51 -3.54
CA SER A 383 6.68 -7.97 -4.38
C SER A 383 6.95 -6.49 -4.16
N ASP A 384 8.23 -6.15 -4.04
CA ASP A 384 8.67 -4.76 -4.07
C ASP A 384 8.65 -4.17 -5.50
N THR A 385 8.88 -2.86 -5.61
CA THR A 385 8.82 -2.16 -6.91
C THR A 385 9.90 -2.62 -7.89
N ASN A 386 11.06 -3.07 -7.41
CA ASN A 386 12.17 -3.51 -8.25
C ASN A 386 11.93 -4.93 -8.77
N GLU A 387 11.51 -5.85 -7.90
CA GLU A 387 11.13 -7.22 -8.27
C GLU A 387 10.03 -7.21 -9.35
N ARG A 388 9.02 -6.33 -9.22
CA ARG A 388 7.98 -6.17 -10.24
C ARG A 388 8.53 -5.67 -11.59
N LYS A 389 9.50 -4.76 -11.57
CA LYS A 389 10.16 -4.28 -12.81
C LYS A 389 10.97 -5.39 -13.48
N ASP A 390 11.66 -6.22 -12.69
CA ASP A 390 12.45 -7.32 -13.21
C ASP A 390 11.57 -8.37 -13.89
N VAL A 391 10.47 -8.78 -13.23
CA VAL A 391 9.47 -9.69 -13.82
C VAL A 391 8.82 -9.08 -15.06
N PHE A 392 8.49 -7.79 -15.03
CA PHE A 392 7.94 -7.09 -16.19
C PHE A 392 8.92 -7.08 -17.38
N SER A 393 10.21 -6.85 -17.14
CA SER A 393 11.25 -6.92 -18.19
C SER A 393 11.27 -8.31 -18.85
N LYS A 394 11.09 -9.37 -18.05
CA LYS A 394 10.99 -10.75 -18.55
C LYS A 394 9.72 -11.00 -19.36
N GLN A 395 8.58 -10.51 -18.89
CA GLN A 395 7.32 -10.51 -19.64
C GLN A 395 7.47 -9.84 -21.00
N GLN A 396 8.00 -8.62 -21.03
CA GLN A 396 8.24 -7.87 -22.25
C GLN A 396 9.17 -8.65 -23.21
N PHE A 397 10.26 -9.23 -22.69
CA PHE A 397 11.16 -10.06 -23.47
C PHE A 397 10.45 -11.27 -24.09
N VAL A 398 9.72 -12.04 -23.29
CA VAL A 398 8.97 -13.23 -23.75
C VAL A 398 8.01 -12.85 -24.88
N LEU A 399 7.18 -11.82 -24.68
CA LEU A 399 6.23 -11.39 -25.70
C LEU A 399 6.95 -10.93 -26.97
N GLN A 400 7.95 -10.06 -26.84
CA GLN A 400 8.61 -9.47 -28.02
C GLN A 400 9.44 -10.48 -28.81
N PHE A 401 10.10 -11.41 -28.12
CA PHE A 401 10.90 -12.45 -28.76
C PHE A 401 10.03 -13.44 -29.53
N PHE A 402 9.01 -14.02 -28.89
CA PHE A 402 8.19 -15.08 -29.52
C PHE A 402 7.23 -14.55 -30.58
N LEU A 403 6.81 -13.27 -30.49
CA LEU A 403 6.07 -12.61 -31.57
C LEU A 403 6.97 -12.08 -32.70
N GLY A 404 8.30 -12.22 -32.57
CA GLY A 404 9.25 -11.91 -33.63
C GLY A 404 9.62 -10.43 -33.78
N PHE A 405 9.28 -9.57 -32.81
CA PHE A 405 9.64 -8.16 -32.83
C PHE A 405 11.16 -7.92 -32.72
N LEU A 406 11.90 -8.87 -32.13
CA LEU A 406 13.35 -8.79 -31.94
C LEU A 406 14.17 -9.38 -33.10
N LYS A 407 13.54 -9.81 -34.20
CA LYS A 407 14.25 -10.40 -35.36
C LYS A 407 14.81 -9.30 -36.28
N MET A 408 16.10 -9.37 -36.62
CA MET A 408 16.79 -8.35 -37.45
C MET A 408 16.25 -8.21 -38.89
N ASN A 409 15.65 -9.25 -39.49
CA ASN A 409 15.16 -9.24 -40.87
C ASN A 409 13.68 -8.79 -41.00
N SER A 410 13.28 -7.76 -40.27
CA SER A 410 11.87 -7.35 -40.06
C SER A 410 11.23 -6.53 -41.19
N LEU A 411 11.94 -6.28 -42.29
CA LEU A 411 11.49 -5.39 -43.38
C LEU A 411 10.24 -5.86 -44.14
N SER A 412 9.68 -7.05 -43.86
CA SER A 412 8.57 -7.64 -44.62
C SER A 412 7.41 -8.25 -43.81
N LEU A 413 7.44 -8.20 -42.48
CA LEU A 413 6.32 -8.71 -41.67
C LEU A 413 5.31 -7.60 -41.41
N SER A 414 4.05 -7.85 -41.75
CA SER A 414 2.95 -6.96 -41.34
C SER A 414 3.00 -6.76 -39.82
N PRO A 415 2.88 -5.51 -39.32
CA PRO A 415 2.95 -5.25 -37.90
C PRO A 415 1.85 -6.04 -37.17
N ILE A 416 2.22 -6.77 -36.12
CA ILE A 416 1.25 -7.49 -35.30
C ILE A 416 0.45 -6.45 -34.52
N VAL A 417 -0.87 -6.45 -34.72
CA VAL A 417 -1.78 -5.48 -34.10
C VAL A 417 -2.53 -6.16 -32.95
N PRO A 418 -2.36 -5.71 -31.70
CA PRO A 418 -3.08 -6.28 -30.57
C PRO A 418 -4.54 -5.81 -30.53
N THR A 419 -5.44 -6.66 -30.05
CA THR A 419 -6.80 -6.27 -29.67
C THR A 419 -6.80 -5.69 -28.24
N CYS A 420 -7.85 -4.95 -27.84
CA CYS A 420 -7.94 -4.50 -26.44
C CYS A 420 -7.96 -5.68 -25.45
N GLU A 421 -8.47 -6.84 -25.86
CA GLU A 421 -8.52 -8.03 -25.01
C GLU A 421 -7.12 -8.59 -24.75
N ILE A 422 -6.29 -8.68 -25.79
CA ILE A 422 -4.88 -9.08 -25.65
C ILE A 422 -4.10 -8.04 -24.83
N LEU A 423 -4.32 -6.74 -25.07
CA LEU A 423 -3.68 -5.70 -24.25
C LEU A 423 -4.10 -5.80 -22.78
N ARG A 424 -5.34 -6.20 -22.51
CA ARG A 424 -5.78 -6.47 -21.15
C ARG A 424 -4.97 -7.60 -20.58
N THR A 425 -4.74 -8.71 -21.27
CA THR A 425 -4.03 -9.87 -20.70
C THR A 425 -2.52 -9.62 -20.56
N THR A 426 -1.87 -9.05 -21.58
CA THR A 426 -0.39 -8.97 -21.65
C THR A 426 0.22 -7.63 -21.19
N ALA A 427 -0.60 -6.67 -20.81
CA ALA A 427 -0.21 -5.27 -20.55
C ALA A 427 0.27 -4.49 -21.81
N PRO A 428 -0.18 -3.25 -22.01
CA PRO A 428 0.26 -2.38 -23.11
C PRO A 428 1.78 -2.19 -23.25
N SER A 429 2.48 -1.98 -22.15
CA SER A 429 3.92 -1.69 -22.12
C SER A 429 4.79 -2.81 -22.68
N ALA A 430 4.31 -4.05 -22.71
CA ALA A 430 4.99 -5.17 -23.34
C ALA A 430 5.06 -5.05 -24.88
N TRP A 431 4.16 -4.28 -25.50
CA TRP A 431 4.04 -4.12 -26.96
C TRP A 431 4.86 -2.96 -27.52
N THR A 432 5.13 -2.97 -28.82
CA THR A 432 5.92 -1.91 -29.49
C THR A 432 5.07 -0.70 -29.90
N SER A 433 5.71 0.46 -30.05
CA SER A 433 5.05 1.68 -30.57
C SER A 433 4.44 1.50 -31.98
N SER A 434 5.07 0.65 -32.81
CA SER A 434 4.56 0.33 -34.15
C SER A 434 3.26 -0.47 -34.12
N SER A 435 3.08 -1.31 -33.09
CA SER A 435 1.84 -2.07 -32.87
C SER A 435 0.66 -1.12 -32.62
N PHE A 436 0.84 -0.13 -31.75
CA PHE A 436 -0.19 0.89 -31.48
C PHE A 436 -0.47 1.80 -32.69
N SER A 437 0.56 2.18 -33.43
CA SER A 437 0.41 2.99 -34.64
C SER A 437 -0.41 2.29 -35.72
N SER A 438 -0.36 0.96 -35.75
CA SER A 438 -1.04 0.11 -36.73
C SER A 438 -2.48 -0.25 -36.34
N MET A 439 -2.92 0.10 -35.13
CA MET A 439 -4.31 -0.11 -34.71
C MET A 439 -5.28 0.78 -35.49
N SER A 440 -6.46 0.22 -35.78
CA SER A 440 -7.57 1.01 -36.31
C SER A 440 -7.96 2.11 -35.32
N SER A 441 -8.45 3.24 -35.82
CA SER A 441 -8.83 4.37 -34.97
C SER A 441 -9.89 4.00 -33.93
N SER A 442 -10.83 3.11 -34.25
CA SER A 442 -11.84 2.62 -33.30
C SER A 442 -11.23 1.72 -32.22
N ALA A 443 -10.36 0.78 -32.60
CA ALA A 443 -9.68 -0.09 -31.64
C ALA A 443 -8.79 0.72 -30.69
N PHE A 444 -7.96 1.62 -31.23
CA PHE A 444 -7.10 2.49 -30.44
C PHE A 444 -7.91 3.35 -29.45
N SER A 445 -9.00 3.97 -29.91
CA SER A 445 -9.90 4.75 -29.05
C SER A 445 -10.47 3.90 -27.91
N ASN A 446 -10.90 2.68 -28.19
CA ASN A 446 -11.51 1.79 -27.19
C ASN A 446 -10.49 1.27 -26.17
N CYS A 447 -9.21 1.20 -26.52
CA CYS A 447 -8.15 0.76 -25.60
C CYS A 447 -7.39 1.93 -24.94
N LEU A 448 -7.66 3.19 -25.28
CA LEU A 448 -6.83 4.33 -24.84
C LEU A 448 -6.70 4.41 -23.31
N GLU A 449 -7.80 4.23 -22.58
CA GLU A 449 -7.81 4.19 -21.12
C GLU A 449 -6.88 3.11 -20.55
N LEU A 450 -6.94 1.91 -21.13
CA LEU A 450 -6.12 0.78 -20.72
C LEU A 450 -4.63 1.04 -20.99
N ILE A 451 -4.33 1.61 -22.16
CA ILE A 451 -2.97 2.00 -22.53
C ILE A 451 -2.47 3.07 -21.55
N GLY A 452 -3.23 4.13 -21.32
CA GLY A 452 -2.86 5.23 -20.43
C GLY A 452 -2.66 4.81 -18.97
N GLN A 453 -3.34 3.76 -18.50
CA GLN A 453 -3.25 3.27 -17.12
C GLN A 453 -2.05 2.36 -16.85
N ASP A 454 -1.31 1.94 -17.88
CA ASP A 454 -0.16 1.06 -17.71
C ASP A 454 1.04 1.82 -17.10
N PRO A 455 1.48 1.47 -15.88
CA PRO A 455 2.54 2.19 -15.18
C PRO A 455 3.95 1.92 -15.76
N PHE A 456 4.12 0.89 -16.58
CA PHE A 456 5.41 0.48 -17.15
C PHE A 456 5.64 1.01 -18.57
N LEU A 457 4.72 1.81 -19.12
CA LEU A 457 4.94 2.46 -20.43
C LEU A 457 6.19 3.34 -20.40
N ALA A 458 7.15 3.07 -21.29
CA ALA A 458 8.35 3.87 -21.44
C ALA A 458 8.05 5.23 -22.10
N SER A 459 8.90 6.24 -21.86
CA SER A 459 8.71 7.59 -22.40
C SER A 459 8.62 7.63 -23.93
N TYR A 460 9.42 6.83 -24.64
CA TYR A 460 9.35 6.74 -26.10
C TYR A 460 8.00 6.15 -26.58
N GLN A 461 7.43 5.17 -25.88
CA GLN A 461 6.09 4.63 -26.20
C GLN A 461 5.03 5.69 -25.98
N ARG A 462 5.04 6.37 -24.81
CA ARG A 462 4.08 7.43 -24.49
C ARG A 462 4.12 8.56 -25.50
N THR A 463 5.31 8.94 -25.97
CA THR A 463 5.49 9.98 -27.00
C THR A 463 4.81 9.58 -28.31
N GLU A 464 5.04 8.36 -28.81
CA GLU A 464 4.42 7.88 -30.05
C GLU A 464 2.91 7.71 -29.92
N ILE A 465 2.44 7.23 -28.77
CA ILE A 465 1.01 7.10 -28.46
C ILE A 465 0.36 8.50 -28.42
N LEU A 466 1.00 9.49 -27.79
CA LEU A 466 0.52 10.87 -27.76
C LEU A 466 0.45 11.48 -29.17
N LYS A 467 1.44 11.24 -30.04
CA LYS A 467 1.38 11.66 -31.45
C LYS A 467 0.16 11.07 -32.15
N ARG A 468 -0.14 9.78 -31.90
CA ARG A 468 -1.34 9.12 -32.46
C ARG A 468 -2.63 9.73 -31.93
N VAL A 469 -2.71 10.03 -30.63
CA VAL A 469 -3.85 10.73 -30.00
C VAL A 469 -4.06 12.09 -30.67
N LYS A 470 -3.00 12.90 -30.82
CA LYS A 470 -3.08 14.22 -31.47
C LYS A 470 -3.53 14.13 -32.93
N LYS A 471 -3.08 13.10 -33.66
CA LYS A 471 -3.55 12.85 -35.04
C LYS A 471 -5.05 12.54 -35.10
N MET A 472 -5.62 11.91 -34.08
CA MET A 472 -7.04 11.52 -34.05
C MET A 472 -7.96 12.61 -33.53
N TYR A 473 -7.55 13.29 -32.46
CA TYR A 473 -8.41 14.22 -31.72
C TYR A 473 -8.01 15.70 -31.93
N GLY A 474 -6.98 15.95 -32.74
CA GLY A 474 -6.45 17.29 -32.96
C GLY A 474 -5.45 17.73 -31.88
N PRO A 475 -5.13 19.03 -31.80
CA PRO A 475 -4.24 19.55 -30.76
C PRO A 475 -4.84 19.37 -29.36
N ALA A 476 -4.01 19.50 -28.32
CA ALA A 476 -4.44 19.31 -26.92
C ALA A 476 -5.66 20.17 -26.54
N SER A 477 -5.75 21.39 -27.06
CA SER A 477 -6.90 22.29 -26.88
C SER A 477 -8.25 21.75 -27.38
N SER A 478 -8.23 20.74 -28.27
CA SER A 478 -9.40 20.09 -28.85
C SER A 478 -9.80 18.80 -28.11
N PHE A 479 -9.01 18.36 -27.12
CA PHE A 479 -9.33 17.14 -26.38
C PHE A 479 -10.63 17.30 -25.57
N SER A 480 -11.50 16.30 -25.67
CA SER A 480 -12.72 16.23 -24.86
C SER A 480 -12.40 15.76 -23.42
N GLN A 481 -13.32 15.99 -22.48
CA GLN A 481 -13.15 15.53 -21.08
C GLN A 481 -12.93 14.02 -20.99
N SER A 482 -13.64 13.26 -21.84
CA SER A 482 -13.49 11.80 -21.94
C SER A 482 -12.09 11.41 -22.42
N VAL A 483 -11.54 12.09 -23.43
CA VAL A 483 -10.17 11.81 -23.92
C VAL A 483 -9.15 12.14 -22.83
N ILE A 484 -9.26 13.31 -22.20
CA ILE A 484 -8.35 13.74 -21.13
C ILE A 484 -8.35 12.72 -19.98
N ALA A 485 -9.52 12.25 -19.55
CA ALA A 485 -9.65 11.26 -18.49
C ALA A 485 -9.02 9.90 -18.82
N GLN A 486 -8.84 9.58 -20.10
CA GLN A 486 -8.29 8.30 -20.56
C GLN A 486 -6.78 8.34 -20.82
N LEU A 487 -6.14 9.53 -20.83
CA LEU A 487 -4.72 9.64 -21.17
C LEU A 487 -3.80 8.95 -20.16
N GLY A 488 -4.16 8.96 -18.88
CA GLY A 488 -3.31 8.44 -17.80
C GLY A 488 -1.87 8.93 -17.92
N GLY A 489 -0.89 8.02 -17.80
CA GLY A 489 0.54 8.33 -17.88
C GLY A 489 0.99 8.96 -19.21
N ILE A 490 0.23 8.81 -20.31
CA ILE A 490 0.52 9.45 -21.61
C ILE A 490 0.49 10.98 -21.49
N ALA A 491 -0.34 11.52 -20.58
CA ALA A 491 -0.49 12.96 -20.39
C ALA A 491 0.81 13.65 -19.95
N VAL A 492 1.75 12.92 -19.34
CA VAL A 492 3.04 13.44 -18.87
C VAL A 492 3.91 13.97 -20.01
N GLU A 493 3.71 13.48 -21.24
CA GLU A 493 4.44 13.90 -22.43
C GLU A 493 3.88 15.21 -23.05
N LEU A 494 2.81 15.79 -22.48
CA LEU A 494 2.32 17.12 -22.87
C LEU A 494 3.23 18.22 -22.32
N SER A 495 3.54 19.21 -23.15
CA SER A 495 4.31 20.37 -22.71
C SER A 495 3.48 21.27 -21.77
N PRO A 496 4.11 22.11 -20.93
CA PRO A 496 3.39 23.08 -20.10
C PRO A 496 2.45 23.98 -20.91
N GLU A 497 2.85 24.37 -22.12
CA GLU A 497 2.04 25.17 -23.02
C GLU A 497 0.80 24.39 -23.46
N GLU A 498 0.97 23.13 -23.87
CA GLU A 498 -0.17 22.28 -24.25
C GLU A 498 -1.12 22.03 -23.07
N LEU A 499 -0.58 21.76 -21.89
CA LEU A 499 -1.36 21.58 -20.65
C LEU A 499 -2.19 22.83 -20.32
N SER A 500 -1.62 24.02 -20.52
CA SER A 500 -2.32 25.29 -20.26
C SER A 500 -3.53 25.52 -21.17
N THR A 501 -3.55 24.87 -22.35
CA THR A 501 -4.66 24.96 -23.31
C THR A 501 -5.77 23.94 -23.09
N LEU A 502 -5.56 22.96 -22.20
CA LEU A 502 -6.58 21.96 -21.88
C LEU A 502 -7.80 22.63 -21.26
N ARG A 503 -8.98 22.27 -21.76
CA ARG A 503 -10.24 22.63 -21.11
C ARG A 503 -10.49 21.62 -20.03
N LEU A 504 -10.32 21.97 -18.76
CA LEU A 504 -10.50 21.08 -17.61
C LEU A 504 -11.75 21.48 -16.84
N THR A 505 -12.91 20.97 -17.26
CA THR A 505 -14.21 21.37 -16.70
C THR A 505 -14.84 20.30 -15.80
N GLU A 506 -14.48 19.03 -15.99
CA GLU A 506 -15.06 17.89 -15.24
C GLU A 506 -14.07 17.33 -14.21
N ARG A 507 -14.56 17.03 -13.00
CA ARG A 507 -13.73 16.45 -11.92
C ARG A 507 -13.07 15.14 -12.31
N ARG A 508 -13.70 14.31 -13.15
CA ARG A 508 -13.12 13.02 -13.61
C ARG A 508 -11.84 13.23 -14.42
N SER A 509 -11.84 14.15 -15.38
CA SER A 509 -10.63 14.49 -16.15
C SER A 509 -9.56 15.14 -15.29
N ILE A 510 -9.95 16.00 -14.35
CA ILE A 510 -9.02 16.64 -13.41
C ILE A 510 -8.38 15.57 -12.52
N SER A 511 -9.18 14.65 -11.97
CA SER A 511 -8.74 13.54 -11.12
C SER A 511 -7.80 12.57 -11.84
N ALA A 512 -8.02 12.32 -13.13
CA ALA A 512 -7.12 11.47 -13.91
C ALA A 512 -5.72 12.08 -14.03
N LEU A 513 -5.63 13.39 -14.25
CA LEU A 513 -4.35 14.12 -14.28
C LEU A 513 -3.77 14.32 -12.87
N GLY A 514 -4.64 14.56 -11.88
CA GLY A 514 -4.28 14.76 -10.47
C GLY A 514 -3.74 13.51 -9.78
N ALA A 515 -4.04 12.31 -10.31
CA ALA A 515 -3.52 11.05 -9.80
C ALA A 515 -2.05 10.78 -10.18
N LEU A 516 -1.50 11.50 -11.16
CA LEU A 516 -0.13 11.26 -11.65
C LEU A 516 0.89 11.97 -10.75
N ASN A 517 1.89 11.24 -10.29
CA ASN A 517 2.93 11.74 -9.38
C ASN A 517 4.24 12.16 -10.09
N THR A 518 4.30 12.06 -11.42
CA THR A 518 5.51 12.28 -12.24
C THR A 518 5.58 13.68 -12.86
N TRP A 519 4.65 14.56 -12.53
CA TRP A 519 4.65 15.94 -13.02
C TRP A 519 5.86 16.73 -12.51
N ASN A 520 6.43 17.58 -13.38
CA ASN A 520 7.38 18.59 -12.92
C ASN A 520 6.67 19.87 -12.46
N LYS A 521 7.40 20.75 -11.75
CA LYS A 521 6.85 22.00 -11.19
C LYS A 521 6.17 22.90 -12.23
N ARG A 522 6.73 23.03 -13.44
CA ARG A 522 6.14 23.86 -14.51
C ARG A 522 4.82 23.28 -15.02
N GLN A 523 4.76 21.95 -15.19
CA GLN A 523 3.54 21.24 -15.59
C GLN A 523 2.45 21.36 -14.51
N LEU A 524 2.80 21.22 -13.23
CA LEU A 524 1.86 21.40 -12.12
C LEU A 524 1.24 22.80 -12.11
N THR A 525 2.05 23.85 -12.24
CA THR A 525 1.56 25.24 -12.32
C THR A 525 0.67 25.46 -13.54
N ALA A 526 1.03 24.91 -14.70
CA ALA A 526 0.20 25.00 -15.92
C ALA A 526 -1.15 24.29 -15.73
N LEU A 527 -1.16 23.09 -15.14
CA LEU A 527 -2.37 22.32 -14.85
C LEU A 527 -3.30 23.04 -13.87
N PHE A 528 -2.76 23.52 -12.73
CA PHE A 528 -3.54 24.25 -11.74
C PHE A 528 -4.20 25.49 -12.35
N THR A 529 -3.43 26.25 -13.14
CA THR A 529 -3.93 27.42 -13.88
C THR A 529 -5.00 27.03 -14.90
N ALA A 530 -4.81 25.94 -15.66
CA ALA A 530 -5.79 25.45 -16.63
C ALA A 530 -7.12 25.06 -15.97
N VAL A 531 -7.09 24.46 -14.77
CA VAL A 531 -8.30 24.14 -13.98
C VAL A 531 -9.05 25.42 -13.60
N LEU A 532 -8.39 26.40 -13.00
CA LEU A 532 -9.05 27.66 -12.60
C LEU A 532 -9.62 28.40 -13.82
N ASN A 533 -8.86 28.49 -14.90
CA ASN A 533 -9.28 29.16 -16.14
C ASN A 533 -10.47 28.48 -16.80
N SER A 534 -10.55 27.14 -16.73
CA SER A 534 -11.61 26.35 -17.35
C SER A 534 -12.89 26.34 -16.52
N THR A 535 -12.76 26.22 -15.20
CA THR A 535 -13.89 26.18 -14.25
C THR A 535 -14.43 27.55 -13.88
N LYS A 536 -13.66 28.62 -14.14
CA LYS A 536 -13.95 30.01 -13.70
C LYS A 536 -14.09 30.16 -12.19
N LEU A 537 -13.53 29.22 -11.42
CA LEU A 537 -13.48 29.27 -9.98
C LEU A 537 -12.25 30.05 -9.50
N THR A 538 -12.38 30.73 -8.37
CA THR A 538 -11.23 31.23 -7.61
C THR A 538 -10.74 30.15 -6.64
N PRO A 539 -9.47 30.18 -6.22
CA PRO A 539 -8.92 29.27 -5.21
C PRO A 539 -9.80 29.13 -3.94
N SER A 540 -10.41 30.22 -3.48
CA SER A 540 -11.31 30.25 -2.31
C SER A 540 -12.67 29.57 -2.49
N LYS A 541 -13.03 29.25 -3.74
CA LYS A 541 -14.29 28.58 -4.12
C LYS A 541 -14.10 27.11 -4.48
N LEU A 542 -12.88 26.57 -4.35
CA LEU A 542 -12.63 25.15 -4.51
C LEU A 542 -13.26 24.38 -3.35
N ASP A 543 -14.23 23.52 -3.65
CA ASP A 543 -14.82 22.61 -2.68
C ASP A 543 -13.91 21.40 -2.40
N SER A 544 -14.23 20.61 -1.37
CA SER A 544 -13.43 19.47 -0.96
C SER A 544 -13.24 18.45 -2.09
N SER A 545 -14.28 18.18 -2.87
CA SER A 545 -14.24 17.20 -3.96
C SER A 545 -13.34 17.63 -5.10
N MET A 546 -13.30 18.93 -5.42
CA MET A 546 -12.38 19.49 -6.41
C MET A 546 -10.95 19.44 -5.89
N LEU A 547 -10.71 19.75 -4.62
CA LEU A 547 -9.37 19.63 -4.00
C LEU A 547 -8.87 18.18 -4.02
N VAL A 548 -9.74 17.19 -3.77
CA VAL A 548 -9.40 15.77 -3.93
C VAL A 548 -9.12 15.41 -5.39
N ALA A 549 -9.89 15.95 -6.34
CA ALA A 549 -9.64 15.75 -7.77
C ALA A 549 -8.31 16.37 -8.25
N LEU A 550 -7.88 17.50 -7.67
CA LEU A 550 -6.59 18.08 -8.00
C LEU A 550 -5.44 17.13 -7.66
N GLY A 551 -5.51 16.37 -6.56
CA GLY A 551 -4.46 15.44 -6.17
C GLY A 551 -3.08 16.10 -6.17
N HIS A 552 -2.12 15.59 -6.95
CA HIS A 552 -0.79 16.17 -7.11
C HIS A 552 -0.79 17.59 -7.72
N ILE A 553 -1.81 17.96 -8.51
CA ILE A 553 -1.95 19.30 -9.14
C ILE A 553 -2.04 20.41 -8.07
N VAL A 554 -2.44 20.09 -6.83
CA VAL A 554 -2.49 21.07 -5.72
C VAL A 554 -1.13 21.77 -5.50
N CYS A 555 -0.02 21.09 -5.77
CA CYS A 555 1.33 21.65 -5.65
C CYS A 555 1.71 22.63 -6.78
N GLY A 556 0.84 22.82 -7.77
CA GLY A 556 0.96 23.85 -8.80
C GLY A 556 0.58 25.26 -8.32
N ALA A 557 -0.20 25.34 -7.24
CA ALA A 557 -0.69 26.59 -6.65
C ALA A 557 0.42 27.38 -5.96
N GLN A 558 0.43 28.70 -6.15
CA GLN A 558 1.31 29.60 -5.41
C GLN A 558 0.89 29.70 -3.95
N ILE A 559 1.83 30.06 -3.06
CA ILE A 559 1.56 30.21 -1.63
C ILE A 559 0.42 31.20 -1.37
N ALA A 560 0.38 32.31 -2.11
CA ALA A 560 -0.70 33.30 -2.02
C ALA A 560 -2.07 32.71 -2.39
N GLU A 561 -2.13 31.79 -3.36
CA GLU A 561 -3.36 31.10 -3.76
C GLU A 561 -3.75 30.05 -2.70
N ILE A 562 -2.81 29.27 -2.20
CA ILE A 562 -3.02 28.27 -1.14
C ILE A 562 -3.64 28.94 0.10
N ASN A 563 -3.11 30.09 0.51
CA ASN A 563 -3.62 30.83 1.68
C ASN A 563 -5.06 31.33 1.52
N THR A 564 -5.60 31.32 0.30
CA THR A 564 -7.00 31.71 0.05
C THR A 564 -7.95 30.52 -0.06
N PHE A 565 -7.45 29.27 -0.03
CA PHE A 565 -8.31 28.09 0.01
C PHE A 565 -9.24 28.14 1.21
N ASN A 566 -10.45 27.60 1.05
CA ASN A 566 -11.38 27.49 2.16
C ASN A 566 -10.86 26.46 3.17
N ASN A 567 -10.62 26.88 4.42
CA ASN A 567 -10.05 26.04 5.47
C ASN A 567 -10.86 24.76 5.71
N VAL A 568 -12.19 24.86 5.76
CA VAL A 568 -13.08 23.72 6.05
C VAL A 568 -13.12 22.75 4.88
N GLU A 569 -13.22 23.24 3.65
CA GLU A 569 -13.19 22.40 2.44
C GLU A 569 -11.84 21.71 2.26
N PHE A 570 -10.74 22.39 2.59
CA PHE A 570 -9.41 21.78 2.59
C PHE A 570 -9.29 20.69 3.65
N SER A 571 -9.76 20.91 4.89
CA SER A 571 -9.77 19.89 5.94
C SER A 571 -10.60 18.65 5.57
N LYS A 572 -11.65 18.79 4.75
CA LYS A 572 -12.40 17.64 4.22
C LYS A 572 -11.64 16.88 3.14
N ALA A 573 -10.67 17.49 2.47
CA ALA A 573 -9.88 16.85 1.42
C ALA A 573 -8.64 16.11 1.95
N VAL A 574 -8.16 16.44 3.16
CA VAL A 574 -6.90 15.90 3.70
C VAL A 574 -6.88 14.38 3.87
N LEU A 575 -8.03 13.73 4.11
CA LEU A 575 -8.13 12.27 4.14
C LEU A 575 -7.58 11.59 2.87
N TRP A 576 -7.65 12.29 1.74
CA TRP A 576 -7.16 11.81 0.44
C TRP A 576 -5.81 12.41 0.10
N LEU A 577 -5.64 13.73 0.24
CA LEU A 577 -4.38 14.41 -0.08
C LEU A 577 -3.23 13.95 0.83
N GLY A 578 -3.52 13.64 2.10
CA GLY A 578 -2.58 13.09 3.07
C GLY A 578 -2.07 11.69 2.74
N LYS A 579 -2.61 11.01 1.72
CA LYS A 579 -2.08 9.71 1.25
C LYS A 579 -1.12 9.85 0.08
N LEU A 580 -0.98 11.05 -0.48
CA LEU A 580 -0.19 11.31 -1.66
C LEU A 580 1.23 11.74 -1.28
N ASN A 581 2.22 11.26 -2.03
CA ASN A 581 3.57 11.81 -1.97
C ASN A 581 3.64 13.09 -2.80
N LEU A 582 3.16 14.18 -2.22
CA LEU A 582 3.04 15.48 -2.87
C LEU A 582 4.41 16.15 -3.08
N SER A 583 4.70 16.57 -4.30
CA SER A 583 5.96 17.27 -4.67
C SER A 583 5.94 18.77 -4.37
N CYS A 584 5.19 19.19 -3.34
CA CYS A 584 5.09 20.59 -2.91
C CYS A 584 6.43 21.05 -2.30
N SER A 585 6.74 22.34 -2.41
CA SER A 585 7.86 22.93 -1.65
C SER A 585 7.53 22.94 -0.14
N GLU A 586 8.56 23.14 0.69
CA GLU A 586 8.38 23.21 2.14
C GLU A 586 7.40 24.33 2.53
N GLU A 587 7.51 25.50 1.88
CA GLU A 587 6.65 26.65 2.15
C GLU A 587 5.20 26.39 1.68
N GLN A 588 5.03 25.71 0.53
CA GLN A 588 3.70 25.28 0.08
C GLN A 588 3.08 24.29 1.07
N MET A 589 3.87 23.32 1.55
CA MET A 589 3.39 22.34 2.53
C MET A 589 3.03 23.03 3.86
N GLY A 590 3.84 23.98 4.32
CA GLY A 590 3.57 24.79 5.50
C GLY A 590 2.29 25.61 5.35
N ALA A 591 2.04 26.22 4.19
CA ALA A 591 0.80 26.94 3.91
C ALA A 591 -0.44 26.01 3.94
N LEU A 592 -0.33 24.82 3.33
CA LEU A 592 -1.40 23.81 3.35
C LEU A 592 -1.74 23.36 4.77
N VAL A 593 -0.72 23.02 5.57
CA VAL A 593 -0.91 22.64 6.98
C VAL A 593 -1.44 23.81 7.80
N GLY A 594 -1.02 25.04 7.50
CA GLY A 594 -1.53 26.26 8.12
C GLY A 594 -3.05 26.42 7.99
N LEU A 595 -3.64 26.03 6.86
CA LEU A 595 -5.10 26.07 6.66
C LEU A 595 -5.86 25.23 7.69
N LEU A 596 -5.26 24.14 8.17
CA LEU A 596 -5.86 23.20 9.12
C LEU A 596 -5.96 23.76 10.53
N THR A 597 -5.22 24.83 10.83
CA THR A 597 -5.18 25.45 12.16
C THR A 597 -6.37 26.34 12.48
N ASN A 598 -7.22 26.61 11.48
CA ASN A 598 -8.42 27.41 11.64
C ASN A 598 -9.36 26.79 12.70
N SER A 599 -10.04 27.62 13.47
CA SER A 599 -10.97 27.18 14.52
C SER A 599 -12.18 26.40 13.99
N LEU A 600 -12.56 26.58 12.73
CA LEU A 600 -13.59 25.79 12.04
C LEU A 600 -13.05 24.50 11.42
N ALA A 601 -11.73 24.30 11.45
CA ALA A 601 -11.02 23.11 11.02
C ALA A 601 -10.58 22.28 12.25
N PHE A 602 -9.30 21.91 12.36
CA PHE A 602 -8.80 21.13 13.49
C PHE A 602 -8.31 21.99 14.66
N GLY A 603 -8.35 23.32 14.55
CA GLY A 603 -7.87 24.24 15.58
C GLY A 603 -6.35 24.21 15.76
N LEU A 604 -5.86 24.70 16.90
CA LEU A 604 -4.43 24.84 17.17
C LEU A 604 -3.69 23.49 17.12
N MET A 605 -2.48 23.48 16.54
CA MET A 605 -1.69 22.24 16.41
C MET A 605 -1.37 21.58 17.76
N SER A 606 -1.27 22.36 18.83
CA SER A 606 -1.06 21.85 20.19
C SER A 606 -2.23 21.03 20.72
N SER A 607 -3.45 21.19 20.18
CA SER A 607 -4.62 20.38 20.55
C SER A 607 -4.81 19.14 19.69
N TRP A 608 -3.98 18.94 18.66
CA TRP A 608 -4.08 17.78 17.76
C TRP A 608 -3.62 16.51 18.48
N GLY A 609 -4.48 15.49 18.48
CA GLY A 609 -4.16 14.14 18.93
C GLY A 609 -3.69 13.25 17.79
N THR A 610 -3.42 11.98 18.11
CA THR A 610 -3.04 10.94 17.14
C THR A 610 -4.05 10.83 15.99
N ASP A 611 -5.33 11.06 16.26
CA ASP A 611 -6.44 11.04 15.29
C ASP A 611 -6.24 12.06 14.16
N VAL A 612 -5.92 13.31 14.50
CA VAL A 612 -5.66 14.37 13.51
C VAL A 612 -4.40 14.07 12.72
N PHE A 613 -3.32 13.59 13.37
CA PHE A 613 -2.08 13.24 12.69
C PHE A 613 -2.27 12.08 11.68
N ILE A 614 -3.05 11.05 12.04
CA ILE A 614 -3.43 9.97 11.13
C ILE A 614 -4.26 10.51 9.96
N GLU A 615 -5.21 11.43 10.21
CA GLU A 615 -6.09 12.01 9.18
C GLU A 615 -5.30 12.82 8.13
N ILE A 616 -4.34 13.65 8.57
CA ILE A 616 -3.57 14.53 7.67
C ILE A 616 -2.43 13.78 6.96
N GLY A 617 -1.99 12.63 7.48
CA GLY A 617 -1.01 11.74 6.86
C GLY A 617 0.28 12.45 6.44
N ALA A 618 0.64 12.31 5.17
CA ALA A 618 1.83 12.89 4.54
C ALA A 618 1.95 14.41 4.69
N LEU A 619 0.82 15.13 4.83
CA LEU A 619 0.83 16.59 5.03
C LEU A 619 1.53 16.98 6.34
N ALA A 620 1.62 16.09 7.33
CA ALA A 620 2.35 16.33 8.58
C ALA A 620 3.83 16.73 8.35
N ALA A 621 4.41 16.39 7.19
CA ALA A 621 5.75 16.86 6.81
C ALA A 621 5.87 18.39 6.69
N GLY A 622 4.76 19.11 6.53
CA GLY A 622 4.71 20.58 6.47
C GLY A 622 4.58 21.29 7.81
N LEU A 623 4.61 20.57 8.93
CA LEU A 623 4.53 21.21 10.25
C LEU A 623 5.69 22.21 10.44
N PRO A 624 5.44 23.36 11.10
CA PRO A 624 6.51 24.30 11.44
C PRO A 624 7.54 23.66 12.38
N ASP A 625 8.80 24.09 12.28
CA ASP A 625 9.92 23.52 13.03
C ASP A 625 9.66 23.53 14.54
N ILE A 626 9.16 24.65 15.06
CA ILE A 626 8.84 24.80 16.49
C ILE A 626 7.79 23.79 16.97
N VAL A 627 6.83 23.44 16.10
CA VAL A 627 5.80 22.46 16.42
C VAL A 627 6.40 21.07 16.40
N MET A 628 7.15 20.72 15.35
CA MET A 628 7.82 19.42 15.22
C MET A 628 8.75 19.12 16.40
N SER A 629 9.53 20.10 16.84
CA SER A 629 10.43 19.97 17.99
C SER A 629 9.73 19.85 19.34
N SER A 630 8.43 20.14 19.41
CA SER A 630 7.62 20.05 20.63
C SER A 630 6.70 18.84 20.67
N LEU A 631 6.72 17.98 19.64
CA LEU A 631 5.82 16.83 19.54
C LEU A 631 6.05 15.83 20.68
N VAL A 632 4.93 15.39 21.27
CA VAL A 632 4.91 14.34 22.29
C VAL A 632 4.74 12.95 21.66
N LYS A 633 4.95 11.89 22.46
CA LYS A 633 4.89 10.48 22.04
C LYS A 633 3.62 10.17 21.22
N GLU A 634 2.45 10.55 21.73
CA GLU A 634 1.15 10.27 21.10
C GLU A 634 0.99 10.95 19.74
N GLN A 635 1.60 12.13 19.56
CA GLN A 635 1.58 12.86 18.29
C GLN A 635 2.57 12.26 17.29
N ILE A 636 3.79 11.93 17.75
CA ILE A 636 4.81 11.25 16.94
C ILE A 636 4.27 9.91 16.43
N GLU A 637 3.56 9.16 17.26
CA GLU A 637 2.93 7.89 16.90
C GLU A 637 1.93 8.04 15.74
N GLY A 638 1.25 9.19 15.63
CA GLY A 638 0.31 9.47 14.53
C GLY A 638 0.98 9.89 13.22
N ILE A 639 2.28 10.21 13.22
CA ILE A 639 3.00 10.64 12.01
C ILE A 639 3.21 9.43 11.10
N SER A 640 2.67 9.48 9.88
CA SER A 640 2.85 8.40 8.91
C SER A 640 4.33 8.22 8.51
N PRO A 641 4.79 6.98 8.20
CA PRO A 641 6.12 6.76 7.62
C PRO A 641 6.36 7.56 6.33
N MET A 642 5.31 7.77 5.52
CA MET A 642 5.38 8.63 4.33
C MET A 642 5.73 10.08 4.72
N ALA A 643 5.05 10.66 5.71
CA ALA A 643 5.38 11.99 6.21
C ALA A 643 6.84 12.06 6.69
N MET A 644 7.32 11.05 7.43
CA MET A 644 8.72 10.98 7.87
C MET A 644 9.68 11.05 6.69
N SER A 645 9.43 10.31 5.60
CA SER A 645 10.27 10.31 4.40
C SER A 645 10.26 11.63 3.62
N MET A 646 9.22 12.45 3.79
CA MET A 646 9.03 13.70 3.06
C MET A 646 9.62 14.93 3.77
N ILE A 647 10.01 14.82 5.05
CA ILE A 647 10.62 15.94 5.77
C ILE A 647 12.01 16.24 5.17
N PRO A 648 12.33 17.49 4.79
CA PRO A 648 13.64 17.82 4.22
C PRO A 648 14.81 17.40 5.14
N PRO A 649 15.92 16.86 4.60
CA PRO A 649 17.04 16.34 5.40
C PRO A 649 17.56 17.29 6.49
N LYS A 650 17.74 18.56 6.12
CA LYS A 650 18.26 19.59 7.03
C LYS A 650 17.28 19.93 8.15
N LYS A 651 15.98 19.96 7.82
CA LYS A 651 14.91 20.16 8.80
C LYS A 651 14.82 18.98 9.75
N PHE A 652 14.81 17.76 9.21
CA PHE A 652 14.73 16.52 10.00
C PHE A 652 15.82 16.46 11.08
N SER A 653 17.07 16.76 10.72
CA SER A 653 18.20 16.76 11.66
C SER A 653 18.10 17.83 12.76
N VAL A 654 17.34 18.91 12.52
CA VAL A 654 17.15 20.00 13.50
C VAL A 654 15.95 19.72 14.40
N VAL A 655 14.83 19.25 13.82
CA VAL A 655 13.57 19.19 14.55
C VAL A 655 13.44 18.00 15.48
N PHE A 656 14.12 16.87 15.20
CA PHE A 656 14.04 15.66 16.01
C PHE A 656 15.29 15.43 16.86
N HIS A 657 15.15 15.58 18.18
CA HIS A 657 16.20 15.19 19.13
C HIS A 657 16.26 13.67 19.32
N GLN A 658 17.34 13.17 19.93
CA GLN A 658 17.51 11.75 20.28
C GLN A 658 16.28 11.18 21.02
N ASP A 659 15.73 11.92 21.97
CA ASP A 659 14.61 11.44 22.78
C ASP A 659 13.34 11.24 21.94
N GLN A 660 13.07 12.14 20.99
CA GLN A 660 11.95 11.99 20.07
C GLN A 660 12.19 10.85 19.07
N ILE A 661 13.43 10.69 18.58
CA ILE A 661 13.79 9.57 17.70
C ILE A 661 13.54 8.23 18.39
N ASN A 662 13.86 8.11 19.68
CA ASN A 662 13.60 6.90 20.46
C ASN A 662 12.11 6.57 20.59
N MET A 663 11.21 7.52 20.34
CA MET A 663 9.76 7.29 20.34
C MET A 663 9.26 6.71 19.02
N PHE A 664 10.07 6.75 17.95
CA PHE A 664 9.68 6.28 16.63
C PHE A 664 9.34 4.79 16.61
N THR A 665 8.43 4.45 15.72
CA THR A 665 8.20 3.08 15.28
C THR A 665 9.29 2.62 14.32
N TYR A 666 9.44 1.30 14.16
CA TYR A 666 10.37 0.74 13.20
C TYR A 666 10.06 1.26 11.78
N GLU A 667 8.79 1.31 11.39
CA GLU A 667 8.34 1.72 10.07
C GLU A 667 8.68 3.20 9.79
N GLN A 668 8.51 4.07 10.78
CA GLN A 668 8.92 5.48 10.68
C GLN A 668 10.43 5.63 10.49
N ALA A 669 11.24 4.91 11.28
CA ALA A 669 12.70 4.95 11.18
C ALA A 669 13.21 4.32 9.87
N TYR A 670 12.56 3.25 9.40
CA TYR A 670 12.90 2.57 8.15
C TYR A 670 12.60 3.45 6.93
N ALA A 671 11.51 4.20 6.96
CA ALA A 671 11.11 5.11 5.88
C ALA A 671 12.06 6.30 5.66
N LEU A 672 13.01 6.55 6.58
CA LEU A 672 13.99 7.62 6.41
C LEU A 672 14.88 7.40 5.19
N THR A 673 14.91 8.42 4.34
CA THR A 673 15.71 8.45 3.11
C THR A 673 17.21 8.44 3.41
N PRO A 674 18.05 7.96 2.47
CA PRO A 674 19.51 8.03 2.61
C PRO A 674 20.02 9.44 2.89
N GLN A 675 19.41 10.45 2.26
CA GLN A 675 19.78 11.86 2.42
C GLN A 675 19.47 12.37 3.83
N GLN A 676 18.31 12.00 4.40
CA GLN A 676 17.98 12.33 5.79
C GLN A 676 18.98 11.69 6.76
N ARG A 677 19.28 10.38 6.60
CA ARG A 677 20.24 9.66 7.45
C ARG A 677 21.64 10.28 7.40
N ALA A 678 22.06 10.73 6.22
CA ALA A 678 23.37 11.39 6.05
C ALA A 678 23.47 12.73 6.79
N ALA A 679 22.35 13.47 6.90
CA ALA A 679 22.29 14.77 7.57
C ALA A 679 22.26 14.68 9.11
N LEU A 680 22.02 13.50 9.69
CA LEU A 680 21.95 13.29 11.13
C LEU A 680 23.32 13.39 11.81
N THR A 681 23.32 13.87 13.06
CA THR A 681 24.47 13.77 13.98
C THR A 681 24.73 12.32 14.37
N ASP A 682 25.93 12.02 14.89
CA ASP A 682 26.27 10.66 15.33
C ASP A 682 25.41 10.16 16.50
N VAL A 683 24.88 11.08 17.32
CA VAL A 683 23.94 10.75 18.39
C VAL A 683 22.58 10.34 17.81
N GLN A 684 22.06 11.13 16.85
CA GLN A 684 20.80 10.82 16.17
C GLN A 684 20.91 9.53 15.33
N LYS A 685 22.03 9.31 14.64
CA LYS A 685 22.29 8.06 13.91
C LYS A 685 22.23 6.85 14.83
N ARG A 686 22.88 6.93 16.00
CA ARG A 686 22.81 5.87 17.01
C ARG A 686 21.39 5.64 17.51
N ALA A 687 20.60 6.70 17.73
CA ALA A 687 19.20 6.58 18.13
C ALA A 687 18.36 5.86 17.07
N ILE A 688 18.52 6.21 15.79
CA ILE A 688 17.89 5.51 14.66
C ILE A 688 18.35 4.05 14.60
N ASP A 689 19.64 3.80 14.74
CA ASP A 689 20.18 2.44 14.76
C ASP A 689 19.59 1.64 15.93
N MET A 690 19.38 2.23 17.11
CA MET A 690 18.73 1.56 18.22
C MET A 690 17.30 1.12 17.84
N VAL A 691 16.49 2.01 17.26
CA VAL A 691 15.13 1.67 16.78
C VAL A 691 15.16 0.55 15.74
N LEU A 692 16.15 0.55 14.84
CA LEU A 692 16.30 -0.47 13.80
C LEU A 692 16.92 -1.78 14.34
N THR A 693 17.75 -1.73 15.38
CA THR A 693 18.42 -2.91 15.96
C THR A 693 17.48 -3.85 16.66
N CYS A 694 16.31 -3.37 17.11
CA CYS A 694 15.20 -4.21 17.55
C CYS A 694 14.77 -5.26 16.51
N TRP A 695 15.21 -5.15 15.25
CA TRP A 695 15.02 -6.18 14.22
C TRP A 695 16.31 -6.61 13.53
N LYS A 696 17.48 -5.97 13.76
CA LYS A 696 18.72 -6.26 13.02
C LYS A 696 19.32 -7.60 13.41
N ARG A 697 19.88 -8.33 12.44
CA ARG A 697 20.71 -9.52 12.65
C ARG A 697 21.89 -9.08 13.52
N ASN A 698 21.93 -9.50 14.78
CA ASN A 698 23.13 -9.27 15.59
C ASN A 698 24.25 -10.06 14.90
N ILE A 699 25.15 -9.36 14.22
CA ILE A 699 26.52 -9.85 14.11
C ILE A 699 27.02 -9.84 15.55
N ASP A 700 27.40 -11.01 16.05
CA ASP A 700 27.82 -11.26 17.42
C ASP A 700 28.73 -10.13 17.96
N LEU A 701 28.17 -9.33 18.87
CA LEU A 701 28.94 -8.52 19.82
C LEU A 701 29.06 -9.21 21.18
N SER A 702 28.65 -10.48 21.27
CA SER A 702 29.12 -11.40 22.30
C SER A 702 30.34 -12.17 21.80
N ALA A 703 31.45 -11.45 21.64
CA ALA A 703 32.75 -12.02 21.98
C ALA A 703 32.77 -12.25 23.50
N GLY A 704 31.99 -13.23 23.95
CA GLY A 704 32.03 -13.78 25.29
C GLY A 704 33.11 -14.84 25.33
N LEU A 705 34.22 -14.50 25.97
CA LEU A 705 35.24 -15.42 26.44
C LEU A 705 34.60 -16.67 27.06
N ALA A 706 34.58 -17.77 26.31
CA ALA A 706 34.47 -19.11 26.85
C ALA A 706 35.70 -19.88 26.36
N GLN A 707 36.75 -19.81 27.17
CA GLN A 707 37.77 -20.86 27.21
C GLN A 707 37.05 -22.21 27.31
N SER A 708 37.15 -23.02 26.27
CA SER A 708 37.15 -24.47 26.44
C SER A 708 38.33 -25.01 25.65
N HIS A 709 39.34 -25.48 26.39
CA HIS A 709 40.44 -26.22 25.82
C HIS A 709 39.89 -27.56 25.31
N SER A 710 39.98 -27.79 24.01
CA SER A 710 39.79 -29.12 23.45
C SER A 710 41.02 -29.99 23.76
N PRO A 711 40.88 -31.19 24.35
CA PRO A 711 41.99 -32.08 24.69
C PRO A 711 42.75 -32.61 23.47
N LEU A 712 42.23 -32.40 22.25
CA LEU A 712 42.90 -32.73 20.99
C LEU A 712 44.05 -31.77 20.64
N CYS A 713 44.03 -30.51 21.09
CA CYS A 713 45.13 -29.57 20.86
C CYS A 713 46.36 -29.83 21.75
N ILE A 714 46.19 -30.49 22.90
CA ILE A 714 47.30 -30.86 23.80
C ILE A 714 48.02 -32.12 23.26
N ILE A 715 47.29 -33.05 22.64
CA ILE A 715 47.87 -34.28 22.06
C ILE A 715 48.62 -33.98 20.75
N LEU A 716 48.11 -33.07 19.91
CA LEU A 716 48.80 -32.60 18.70
C LEU A 716 50.03 -31.72 19.00
N GLY A 717 50.02 -30.98 20.12
CA GLY A 717 51.17 -30.20 20.58
C GLY A 717 52.34 -31.07 21.09
N LEU A 718 52.05 -32.18 21.78
CA LEU A 718 53.08 -33.10 22.29
C LEU A 718 53.71 -33.98 21.20
N LEU A 719 52.98 -34.30 20.13
CA LEU A 719 53.53 -35.02 18.96
C LEU A 719 54.46 -34.16 18.10
N MET A 720 54.25 -32.84 18.07
CA MET A 720 55.13 -31.89 17.35
C MET A 720 56.44 -31.60 18.09
N VAL A 721 56.51 -31.79 19.42
CA VAL A 721 57.74 -31.60 20.21
C VAL A 721 58.62 -32.86 20.22
N LEU A 722 58.04 -34.05 20.05
CA LEU A 722 58.80 -35.30 19.90
C LEU A 722 59.39 -35.52 18.49
N ALA A 723 58.87 -34.84 17.47
CA ALA A 723 59.40 -34.90 16.10
C ALA A 723 60.59 -33.95 15.82
N ILE A 724 61.01 -33.15 16.81
CA ILE A 724 62.16 -32.22 16.70
C ILE A 724 63.36 -32.65 17.56
N ARG A 725 63.30 -33.82 18.21
CA ARG A 725 64.49 -34.50 18.74
C ARG A 725 64.59 -35.93 18.23
N PHE A 726 64.85 -36.08 16.93
CA PHE A 726 65.68 -37.13 16.33
C PHE A 726 66.25 -36.64 15.01
#